data_AF-A0A812Q2P7-F1
#
_entry.id   AF-A0A812Q2P7-F1
#
_cell.length_a   1.000
_cell.length_b   1.000
_cell.length_c   1.000
_cell.angle_alpha   90.00
_cell.angle_beta   90.00
_cell.angle_gamma   90.00
#
_symmetry.space_group_name_H-M   'P 1'
#
loop_
_entity.id
_entity.type
_entity.pdbx_description
1 polymer ?
#
loop_
_entity_poly.entity_id
_entity_poly.type
_entity_poly.pdbx_seq_one_letter_code
_entity_poly.pdbx_strand_id
1 'polypeptide(L)'
;MFSAMNRSAQNGEEPPAKKKRILPPIGKEADEEKHVFISVEGYAEQIEKLFEGDHEFVFIRGGVAIGKTTLAEHLGRSEKYVKVPFTEHGRDDAWRVSTVEAVQQATGKVDRAGSAFRSALKQAKDNNLTLIYDEAHTLFLSPDLCSDLFKADIHYRPRVLLFSASGDASSTSSLAMTTPREISRKVMWTPPLPCTLDLKEQLKEAGVKLDKESIEFFTSFCGGHRGIFIAAMHWVKSKQNPADSWNFRKTVGYVRNSYKQGNWNCADTELLGFVQQSRAVRINGRFHDVERIPREFVELLCKGATSIAEADVRRELSINGFVVPKPDRGIEAEFQSLDWNNAHTEYQVANPLLASYYRFILQKQCALEVGKGIEVNPRHCADLLMRALPYMLFCKVVSFEGDESELATDGLPHEQQYNKAAHSVLHDMGYRTFAPEASGTGKGKPDLKVQIGTTTFIIEGAKGKIPEHLERFQNFENYKNAEHKGLYIISNNNEKMLETVRKTSEGDVQIIGLVPNIAHTAYTVHVKSKGIKSINTFTVDCDLVARRLVLKDDGEPELYSVQSLKSVNLSPKAQSSKTSEPVVWVRELALKDGTVAAKSRQEEELERAFKVQSREGAQLNDVDDLATAIKQMNPDLRDIAPRHIDIYLYSKEAGAWQRVASASTSLRQDTSELDCYGFLPWQRT
;
A
#
# COMPACT_ATOMS: atom_id res chain seq x y z
N MET A 1 -37.54 66.14 35.73
CA MET A 1 -37.85 65.38 36.95
C MET A 1 -38.14 63.95 36.53
N PHE A 2 -37.11 63.14 36.29
CA PHE A 2 -36.42 62.26 37.25
C PHE A 2 -37.26 61.06 37.74
N SER A 3 -36.71 59.89 37.44
CA SER A 3 -36.79 58.64 38.22
C SER A 3 -38.07 57.83 38.13
N ALA A 4 -38.04 56.78 37.30
CA ALA A 4 -38.14 55.39 37.77
C ALA A 4 -38.23 54.44 36.56
N MET A 5 -37.20 53.63 36.35
CA MET A 5 -37.29 52.20 36.00
C MET A 5 -35.88 51.70 35.69
N ASN A 6 -35.21 51.21 36.72
CA ASN A 6 -33.99 50.43 36.59
C ASN A 6 -34.03 49.38 37.69
N ARG A 7 -34.41 48.14 37.35
CA ARG A 7 -34.12 46.88 38.08
C ARG A 7 -34.76 45.70 37.33
N SER A 8 -34.01 44.61 37.23
CA SER A 8 -34.21 43.38 36.44
C SER A 8 -33.70 43.51 34.99
N ALA A 9 -32.77 42.70 34.49
CA ALA A 9 -32.23 41.44 34.96
C ALA A 9 -30.71 41.37 34.68
N GLN A 10 -29.93 41.14 35.75
CA GLN A 10 -28.70 40.38 35.66
C GLN A 10 -29.13 38.92 35.56
N ASN A 11 -29.11 38.36 34.36
CA ASN A 11 -28.95 36.95 34.07
C ASN A 11 -28.28 36.89 32.70
N GLY A 12 -27.01 37.31 32.68
CA GLY A 12 -26.13 36.93 31.59
C GLY A 12 -25.81 35.45 31.82
N GLU A 13 -26.51 34.57 31.11
CA GLU A 13 -26.00 33.21 30.91
C GLU A 13 -24.60 33.36 30.31
N GLU A 14 -23.58 32.97 31.08
CA GLU A 14 -22.25 32.75 30.54
C GLU A 14 -22.40 31.78 29.35
N PRO A 15 -21.81 32.10 28.18
CA PRO A 15 -21.78 31.13 27.09
C PRO A 15 -21.16 29.83 27.64
N PRO A 16 -21.77 28.65 27.38
CA PRO A 16 -21.30 27.40 27.95
C PRO A 16 -19.81 27.26 27.68
N ALA A 17 -19.02 27.01 28.73
CA ALA A 17 -17.59 26.81 28.64
C ALA A 17 -17.29 25.85 27.49
N LYS A 18 -16.63 26.33 26.42
CA LYS A 18 -16.31 25.52 25.25
C LYS A 18 -15.65 24.23 25.74
N LYS A 19 -16.31 23.07 25.51
CA LYS A 19 -15.79 21.76 25.90
C LYS A 19 -14.37 21.64 25.36
N LYS A 20 -13.38 21.59 26.25
CA LYS A 20 -11.97 21.58 25.88
C LYS A 20 -11.65 20.22 25.23
N ARG A 21 -11.47 20.20 23.91
CA ARG A 21 -11.07 18.99 23.17
C ARG A 21 -9.69 18.50 23.62
N ILE A 22 -9.43 17.21 23.41
CA ILE A 22 -8.11 16.60 23.59
C ILE A 22 -7.64 15.92 22.30
N LEU A 23 -6.35 15.59 22.17
CA LEU A 23 -5.91 14.76 21.05
C LEU A 23 -6.42 13.32 21.26
N PRO A 24 -6.93 12.63 20.22
CA PRO A 24 -7.32 11.24 20.34
C PRO A 24 -6.10 10.38 20.71
N PRO A 25 -6.26 9.35 21.56
CA PRO A 25 -5.17 8.42 21.86
C PRO A 25 -4.63 7.75 20.58
N ILE A 26 -3.31 7.59 20.50
CA ILE A 26 -2.69 6.98 19.31
C ILE A 26 -3.19 5.54 19.15
N GLY A 27 -3.70 5.23 17.95
CA GLY A 27 -4.23 3.90 17.61
C GLY A 27 -5.67 3.64 18.08
N LYS A 28 -6.38 4.65 18.59
CA LYS A 28 -7.81 4.59 18.91
C LYS A 28 -8.62 5.48 17.96
N GLU A 29 -9.90 5.17 17.82
CA GLU A 29 -10.84 6.00 17.08
C GLU A 29 -11.06 7.36 17.76
N ALA A 30 -11.37 8.37 16.95
CA ALA A 30 -11.63 9.72 17.44
C ALA A 30 -13.11 9.89 17.78
N ASP A 31 -13.41 10.30 19.02
CA ASP A 31 -14.74 10.73 19.44
C ASP A 31 -14.95 12.18 18.98
N GLU A 32 -15.89 12.39 18.06
CA GLU A 32 -16.19 13.69 17.46
C GLU A 32 -16.53 14.80 18.48
N GLU A 33 -17.04 14.47 19.67
CA GLU A 33 -17.36 15.48 20.68
C GLU A 33 -16.19 15.81 21.62
N LYS A 34 -15.27 14.85 21.82
CA LYS A 34 -14.22 14.94 22.84
C LYS A 34 -12.85 15.19 22.26
N HIS A 35 -12.60 14.69 21.05
CA HIS A 35 -11.27 14.66 20.46
C HIS A 35 -11.12 15.72 19.36
N VAL A 36 -9.87 16.02 19.01
CA VAL A 36 -9.58 16.61 17.70
C VAL A 36 -10.03 15.61 16.64
N PHE A 37 -10.97 16.04 15.81
CA PHE A 37 -11.66 15.20 14.85
C PHE A 37 -11.41 15.74 13.44
N ILE A 38 -10.70 14.96 12.63
CA ILE A 38 -10.48 15.28 11.22
C ILE A 38 -11.79 15.02 10.48
N SER A 39 -12.41 16.09 9.99
CA SER A 39 -13.76 16.05 9.44
C SER A 39 -13.96 14.93 8.41
N VAL A 40 -15.12 14.30 8.53
CA VAL A 40 -15.70 13.38 7.55
C VAL A 40 -17.08 13.88 7.10
N GLU A 41 -17.32 15.19 7.22
CA GLU A 41 -18.52 15.83 6.66
C GLU A 41 -18.55 15.69 5.13
N GLY A 42 -19.75 15.54 4.57
CA GLY A 42 -19.97 15.34 3.13
C GLY A 42 -19.68 13.92 2.64
N TYR A 43 -19.06 13.04 3.44
CA TYR A 43 -18.81 11.66 3.03
C TYR A 43 -20.07 10.83 2.86
N ALA A 44 -21.14 11.12 3.60
CA ALA A 44 -22.43 10.46 3.39
C ALA A 44 -22.88 10.63 1.93
N GLU A 45 -22.84 11.85 1.39
CA GLU A 45 -23.18 12.13 0.00
C GLU A 45 -22.22 11.47 -0.99
N GLN A 46 -20.92 11.48 -0.70
CA GLN A 46 -19.94 10.79 -1.56
C GLN A 46 -20.16 9.28 -1.60
N ILE A 47 -20.52 8.68 -0.48
CA ILE A 47 -20.85 7.26 -0.38
C ILE A 47 -22.13 6.94 -1.12
N GLU A 48 -23.16 7.79 -1.05
CA GLU A 48 -24.37 7.61 -1.86
C GLU A 48 -24.05 7.49 -3.35
N LYS A 49 -23.14 8.32 -3.86
CA LYS A 49 -22.69 8.25 -5.26
C LYS A 49 -22.04 6.91 -5.61
N LEU A 50 -21.46 6.20 -4.64
CA LEU A 50 -20.90 4.87 -4.87
C LEU A 50 -21.97 3.79 -5.05
N PHE A 51 -23.18 4.02 -4.53
CA PHE A 51 -24.33 3.13 -4.71
C PHE A 51 -25.22 3.52 -5.91
N GLU A 52 -24.87 4.57 -6.66
CA GLU A 52 -25.53 4.87 -7.94
C GLU A 52 -25.30 3.75 -8.96
N GLY A 53 -26.24 3.57 -9.89
CA GLY A 53 -26.33 2.33 -10.68
C GLY A 53 -26.98 1.22 -9.86
N ASP A 54 -27.15 0.03 -10.43
CA ASP A 54 -27.78 -1.12 -9.74
C ASP A 54 -26.86 -1.75 -8.66
N HIS A 55 -26.06 -0.93 -7.96
CA HIS A 55 -25.11 -1.36 -6.95
C HIS A 55 -25.75 -1.41 -5.57
N GLU A 56 -25.97 -2.62 -5.06
CA GLU A 56 -26.47 -2.83 -3.69
C GLU A 56 -25.34 -2.98 -2.66
N PHE A 57 -24.12 -3.26 -3.12
CA PHE A 57 -22.98 -3.57 -2.27
C PHE A 57 -21.77 -2.72 -2.64
N VAL A 58 -21.27 -1.95 -1.69
CA VAL A 58 -20.06 -1.14 -1.85
C VAL A 58 -19.02 -1.62 -0.85
N PHE A 59 -17.82 -1.92 -1.36
CA PHE A 59 -16.69 -2.32 -0.51
C PHE A 59 -15.56 -1.32 -0.63
N ILE A 60 -15.28 -0.65 0.49
CA ILE A 60 -14.23 0.34 0.65
C ILE A 60 -13.03 -0.30 1.36
N ARG A 61 -11.90 -0.34 0.67
CA ARG A 61 -10.59 -0.70 1.24
C ARG A 61 -9.71 0.52 1.45
N GLY A 62 -8.77 0.40 2.37
CA GLY A 62 -7.72 1.40 2.55
C GLY A 62 -6.78 1.04 3.69
N GLY A 63 -5.67 1.79 3.81
CA GLY A 63 -4.63 1.55 4.82
C GLY A 63 -5.15 1.54 6.26
N VAL A 64 -4.36 0.99 7.18
CA VAL A 64 -4.67 1.01 8.61
C VAL A 64 -4.57 2.45 9.14
N ALA A 65 -5.48 2.83 10.04
CA ALA A 65 -5.52 4.16 10.67
C ALA A 65 -5.73 5.36 9.70
N ILE A 66 -6.30 5.13 8.52
CA ILE A 66 -6.74 6.22 7.62
C ILE A 66 -8.10 6.82 7.99
N GLY A 67 -8.84 6.21 8.94
CA GLY A 67 -10.15 6.70 9.41
C GLY A 67 -11.38 5.90 8.99
N LYS A 68 -11.25 4.64 8.51
CA LYS A 68 -12.38 3.77 8.14
C LYS A 68 -13.40 3.60 9.26
N THR A 69 -12.96 3.18 10.43
CA THR A 69 -13.83 3.00 11.61
C THR A 69 -14.47 4.33 12.03
N THR A 70 -13.72 5.43 12.01
CA THR A 70 -14.23 6.77 12.31
C THR A 70 -15.34 7.20 11.33
N LEU A 71 -15.18 6.92 10.03
CA LEU A 71 -16.21 7.17 9.03
C LEU A 71 -17.44 6.27 9.27
N ALA A 72 -17.24 4.98 9.53
CA ALA A 72 -18.33 4.05 9.84
C ALA A 72 -19.14 4.51 11.07
N GLU A 73 -18.48 5.03 12.10
CA GLU A 73 -19.14 5.59 13.28
C GLU A 73 -19.90 6.87 13.01
N HIS A 74 -19.31 7.78 12.24
CA HIS A 74 -19.97 9.03 11.86
C HIS A 74 -21.23 8.75 11.04
N LEU A 75 -21.16 7.85 10.05
CA LEU A 75 -22.32 7.46 9.26
C LEU A 75 -23.40 6.81 10.12
N GLY A 76 -23.03 5.93 11.05
CA GLY A 76 -23.96 5.23 11.94
C GLY A 76 -24.75 6.14 12.90
N ARG A 77 -24.49 7.46 12.94
CA ARG A 77 -25.29 8.46 13.64
C ARG A 77 -26.50 8.94 12.83
N SER A 78 -26.52 8.67 11.53
CA SER A 78 -27.63 8.97 10.63
C SER A 78 -28.69 7.87 10.70
N GLU A 79 -29.97 8.24 10.59
CA GLU A 79 -31.10 7.30 10.56
C GLU A 79 -31.03 6.30 9.39
N LYS A 80 -30.30 6.64 8.32
CA LYS A 80 -30.17 5.79 7.12
C LYS A 80 -29.18 4.65 7.28
N TYR A 81 -28.17 4.82 8.12
CA TYR A 81 -27.01 3.94 8.19
C TYR A 81 -26.99 3.20 9.53
N VAL A 82 -26.90 1.88 9.47
CA VAL A 82 -26.88 1.03 10.67
C VAL A 82 -25.51 0.35 10.76
N LYS A 83 -24.66 0.84 11.69
CA LYS A 83 -23.38 0.19 12.00
C LYS A 83 -23.65 -1.11 12.77
N VAL A 84 -23.26 -2.24 12.18
CA VAL A 84 -23.31 -3.53 12.86
C VAL A 84 -22.10 -3.65 13.78
N PRO A 85 -22.30 -3.87 15.10
CA PRO A 85 -21.18 -4.00 16.04
C PRO A 85 -20.26 -5.17 15.69
N PHE A 86 -18.95 -4.89 15.63
CA PHE A 86 -17.92 -5.92 15.50
C PHE A 86 -17.62 -6.53 16.88
N THR A 87 -18.08 -7.75 17.10
CA THR A 87 -17.93 -8.48 18.36
C THR A 87 -17.27 -9.84 18.13
N GLU A 88 -16.69 -10.42 19.19
CA GLU A 88 -16.16 -11.78 19.21
C GLU A 88 -15.23 -12.17 18.04
N HIS A 89 -14.47 -11.20 17.52
CA HIS A 89 -13.57 -11.39 16.37
C HIS A 89 -14.27 -11.77 15.05
N GLY A 90 -15.56 -11.43 14.90
CA GLY A 90 -16.29 -11.61 13.64
C GLY A 90 -16.63 -13.05 13.30
N ARG A 91 -17.04 -13.84 14.29
CA ARG A 91 -17.62 -15.18 14.06
C ARG A 91 -18.99 -15.07 13.38
N ASP A 92 -19.40 -16.13 12.69
CA ASP A 92 -20.66 -16.19 11.95
C ASP A 92 -21.88 -15.86 12.84
N ASP A 93 -21.98 -16.55 13.98
CA ASP A 93 -23.05 -16.38 14.97
C ASP A 93 -23.07 -14.96 15.53
N ALA A 94 -21.90 -14.42 15.89
CA ALA A 94 -21.75 -13.05 16.36
C ALA A 94 -22.23 -12.03 15.31
N TRP A 95 -21.85 -12.20 14.03
CA TRP A 95 -22.30 -11.32 12.96
C TRP A 95 -23.81 -11.36 12.76
N ARG A 96 -24.41 -12.56 12.82
CA ARG A 96 -25.86 -12.73 12.69
C ARG A 96 -26.60 -12.06 13.84
N VAL A 97 -26.18 -12.31 15.08
CA VAL A 97 -26.79 -11.71 16.28
C VAL A 97 -26.65 -10.19 16.26
N SER A 98 -25.44 -9.67 16.06
CA SER A 98 -25.19 -8.22 16.00
C SER A 98 -25.99 -7.54 14.90
N THR A 99 -26.19 -8.18 13.74
CA THR A 99 -27.02 -7.63 12.66
C THR A 99 -28.49 -7.54 13.08
N VAL A 100 -29.03 -8.60 13.69
CA VAL A 100 -30.41 -8.62 14.17
C VAL A 100 -30.62 -7.51 15.19
N GLU A 101 -29.77 -7.44 16.21
CA GLU A 101 -29.88 -6.45 17.29
C GLU A 101 -29.79 -5.02 16.75
N ALA A 102 -28.83 -4.74 15.85
CA ALA A 102 -28.64 -3.42 15.28
C ALA A 102 -29.85 -2.96 14.45
N VAL A 103 -30.42 -3.86 13.62
CA VAL A 103 -31.61 -3.53 12.81
C VAL A 103 -32.84 -3.35 13.69
N GLN A 104 -33.05 -4.22 14.69
CA GLN A 104 -34.18 -4.10 15.61
C GLN A 104 -34.12 -2.79 16.40
N GLN A 105 -32.92 -2.40 16.86
CA GLN A 105 -32.71 -1.11 17.53
C GLN A 105 -33.01 0.07 16.61
N ALA A 106 -32.52 0.04 15.36
CA ALA A 106 -32.72 1.13 14.41
C ALA A 106 -34.19 1.32 13.99
N THR A 107 -34.97 0.23 14.00
CA THR A 107 -36.36 0.23 13.49
C THR A 107 -37.42 0.19 14.59
N GLY A 108 -37.03 -0.10 15.84
CA GLY A 108 -37.92 -0.24 16.99
C GLY A 108 -38.86 -1.44 16.94
N LYS A 109 -38.66 -2.42 16.03
CA LYS A 109 -39.49 -3.62 15.95
C LYS A 109 -38.68 -4.86 16.35
N VAL A 110 -39.22 -5.64 17.27
CA VAL A 110 -38.64 -6.93 17.69
C VAL A 110 -39.36 -8.04 16.95
N ASP A 111 -38.62 -8.84 16.19
CA ASP A 111 -39.18 -10.01 15.51
C ASP A 111 -39.16 -11.23 16.45
N ARG A 112 -40.29 -11.96 16.53
CA ARG A 112 -40.50 -13.10 17.44
C ARG A 112 -40.37 -14.47 16.76
N ALA A 113 -40.09 -14.53 15.46
CA ALA A 113 -40.07 -15.77 14.68
C ALA A 113 -38.65 -16.27 14.29
N GLY A 114 -38.49 -17.60 14.24
CA GLY A 114 -37.23 -18.36 14.17
C GLY A 114 -36.38 -18.29 12.88
N SER A 115 -36.40 -17.18 12.15
CA SER A 115 -35.37 -16.86 11.13
C SER A 115 -34.88 -15.42 11.28
N ALA A 116 -34.55 -15.02 12.52
CA ALA A 116 -34.29 -13.65 12.93
C ALA A 116 -33.36 -12.87 11.97
N PHE A 117 -32.32 -13.52 11.44
CA PHE A 117 -31.37 -12.88 10.52
C PHE A 117 -31.99 -12.47 9.18
N ARG A 118 -32.65 -13.38 8.47
CA ARG A 118 -33.28 -13.05 7.16
C ARG A 118 -34.42 -12.06 7.31
N SER A 119 -35.17 -12.14 8.40
CA SER A 119 -36.18 -11.13 8.74
C SER A 119 -35.55 -9.76 8.96
N ALA A 120 -34.43 -9.68 9.68
CA ALA A 120 -33.70 -8.43 9.89
C ALA A 120 -33.17 -7.85 8.56
N LEU A 121 -32.64 -8.67 7.65
CA LEU A 121 -32.21 -8.20 6.33
C LEU A 121 -33.37 -7.64 5.50
N LYS A 122 -34.52 -8.33 5.48
CA LYS A 122 -35.74 -7.83 4.83
C LYS A 122 -36.20 -6.52 5.46
N GLN A 123 -36.17 -6.45 6.79
CA GLN A 123 -36.57 -5.25 7.51
C GLN A 123 -35.64 -4.07 7.19
N ALA A 124 -34.33 -4.29 7.11
CA ALA A 124 -33.38 -3.27 6.67
C ALA A 124 -33.70 -2.80 5.24
N LYS A 125 -34.01 -3.71 4.31
CA LYS A 125 -34.43 -3.39 2.94
C LYS A 125 -35.74 -2.59 2.89
N ASP A 126 -36.78 -3.05 3.58
CA ASP A 126 -38.11 -2.41 3.62
C ASP A 126 -38.05 -0.97 4.18
N ASN A 127 -37.10 -0.69 5.08
CA ASN A 127 -36.88 0.63 5.66
C ASN A 127 -35.77 1.43 4.94
N ASN A 128 -35.27 0.94 3.80
CA ASN A 128 -34.21 1.57 3.01
C ASN A 128 -32.92 1.87 3.80
N LEU A 129 -32.57 0.99 4.74
CA LEU A 129 -31.37 1.10 5.56
C LEU A 129 -30.15 0.59 4.80
N THR A 130 -29.00 1.20 5.08
CA THR A 130 -27.69 0.70 4.64
C THR A 130 -26.96 0.09 5.83
N LEU A 131 -26.68 -1.20 5.76
CA LEU A 131 -25.93 -1.90 6.80
C LEU A 131 -24.43 -1.65 6.63
N ILE A 132 -23.74 -1.21 7.69
CA ILE A 132 -22.30 -0.98 7.68
C ILE A 132 -21.61 -2.10 8.46
N TYR A 133 -20.68 -2.80 7.80
CA TYR A 133 -19.80 -3.78 8.43
C TYR A 133 -18.35 -3.29 8.38
N ASP A 134 -17.74 -3.09 9.55
CA ASP A 134 -16.30 -2.83 9.69
C ASP A 134 -15.54 -4.15 9.91
N GLU A 135 -14.27 -4.19 9.51
CA GLU A 135 -13.48 -5.42 9.43
C GLU A 135 -14.18 -6.56 8.65
N ALA A 136 -14.81 -6.16 7.54
CA ALA A 136 -15.69 -7.01 6.72
C ALA A 136 -15.03 -8.27 6.15
N HIS A 137 -13.69 -8.33 6.06
CA HIS A 137 -12.98 -9.54 5.64
C HIS A 137 -13.29 -10.76 6.53
N THR A 138 -13.74 -10.56 7.78
CA THR A 138 -14.13 -11.64 8.67
C THR A 138 -15.45 -12.30 8.26
N LEU A 139 -16.35 -11.58 7.58
CA LEU A 139 -17.62 -12.12 7.06
C LEU A 139 -17.39 -13.23 6.04
N PHE A 140 -16.35 -13.08 5.21
CA PHE A 140 -16.08 -14.00 4.10
C PHE A 140 -15.55 -15.36 4.55
N LEU A 141 -15.31 -15.55 5.86
CA LEU A 141 -15.00 -16.85 6.44
C LEU A 141 -16.20 -17.80 6.45
N SER A 142 -17.42 -17.28 6.35
CA SER A 142 -18.65 -18.07 6.35
C SER A 142 -19.34 -18.02 4.99
N PRO A 143 -19.33 -19.14 4.23
CA PRO A 143 -20.09 -19.25 2.99
C PRO A 143 -21.59 -19.02 3.20
N ASP A 144 -22.14 -19.53 4.31
CA ASP A 144 -23.58 -19.47 4.60
C ASP A 144 -24.01 -18.03 4.90
N LEU A 145 -23.23 -17.29 5.70
CA LEU A 145 -23.48 -15.87 5.95
C LEU A 145 -23.35 -15.06 4.68
N CYS A 146 -22.33 -15.32 3.86
CA CYS A 146 -22.17 -14.66 2.57
C CYS A 146 -23.34 -14.96 1.63
N SER A 147 -23.84 -16.19 1.62
CA SER A 147 -25.00 -16.58 0.83
C SER A 147 -26.25 -15.84 1.28
N ASP A 148 -26.50 -15.78 2.59
CA ASP A 148 -27.65 -15.06 3.14
C ASP A 148 -27.55 -13.54 2.93
N LEU A 149 -26.36 -12.96 2.99
CA LEU A 149 -26.17 -11.50 2.89
C LEU A 149 -26.10 -11.01 1.43
N PHE A 150 -25.35 -11.71 0.58
CA PHE A 150 -25.01 -11.23 -0.77
C PHE A 150 -25.76 -11.95 -1.89
N LYS A 151 -26.17 -13.21 -1.66
CA LYS A 151 -26.84 -14.05 -2.68
C LYS A 151 -28.34 -14.24 -2.43
N ALA A 152 -28.88 -13.72 -1.33
CA ALA A 152 -30.31 -13.77 -1.06
C ALA A 152 -31.12 -13.13 -2.19
N ASP A 153 -32.38 -13.55 -2.29
CA ASP A 153 -33.36 -12.96 -3.21
C ASP A 153 -33.41 -11.43 -3.04
N ILE A 154 -33.60 -10.71 -4.15
CA ILE A 154 -33.59 -9.24 -4.20
C ILE A 154 -34.58 -8.61 -3.20
N HIS A 155 -35.67 -9.30 -2.87
CA HIS A 155 -36.65 -8.86 -1.88
C HIS A 155 -36.13 -8.85 -0.43
N TYR A 156 -35.00 -9.52 -0.17
CA TYR A 156 -34.39 -9.64 1.17
C TYR A 156 -33.04 -8.92 1.27
N ARG A 157 -32.60 -8.23 0.21
CA ARG A 157 -31.22 -7.78 0.06
C ARG A 157 -31.08 -6.28 0.34
N PRO A 158 -30.68 -5.86 1.56
CA PRO A 158 -30.46 -4.44 1.87
C PRO A 158 -29.22 -3.90 1.16
N ARG A 159 -29.06 -2.57 1.17
CA ARG A 159 -27.78 -1.96 0.80
C ARG A 159 -26.75 -2.30 1.86
N VAL A 160 -25.53 -2.67 1.43
CA VAL A 160 -24.43 -3.01 2.34
C VAL A 160 -23.19 -2.20 2.01
N LEU A 161 -22.63 -1.56 3.03
CA LEU A 161 -21.36 -0.86 2.99
C LEU A 161 -20.33 -1.63 3.81
N LEU A 162 -19.24 -2.03 3.18
CA LEU A 162 -18.18 -2.83 3.78
C LEU A 162 -16.91 -1.99 3.92
N PHE A 163 -16.29 -2.03 5.09
CA PHE A 163 -14.97 -1.46 5.34
C PHE A 163 -13.99 -2.55 5.72
N SER A 164 -12.81 -2.57 5.09
CA SER A 164 -11.72 -3.44 5.56
C SER A 164 -10.35 -3.04 5.03
N ALA A 165 -9.29 -3.55 5.66
CA ALA A 165 -7.94 -3.50 5.09
C ALA A 165 -7.72 -4.62 4.04
N SER A 166 -8.38 -5.77 4.17
CA SER A 166 -8.24 -6.95 3.30
C SER A 166 -9.51 -7.25 2.50
N GLY A 167 -9.33 -7.79 1.28
CA GLY A 167 -10.42 -8.39 0.49
C GLY A 167 -10.48 -9.92 0.60
N ASP A 168 -9.48 -10.52 1.24
CA ASP A 168 -9.32 -11.96 1.42
C ASP A 168 -9.57 -12.36 2.88
N ALA A 169 -10.13 -13.54 3.07
CA ALA A 169 -10.36 -14.22 4.34
C ALA A 169 -9.66 -15.58 4.36
N SER A 170 -9.23 -16.04 5.52
CA SER A 170 -8.54 -17.33 5.68
C SER A 170 -9.03 -18.04 6.93
N SER A 171 -9.46 -19.29 6.77
CA SER A 171 -9.84 -20.17 7.88
C SER A 171 -8.62 -20.98 8.36
N THR A 172 -8.73 -21.56 9.55
CA THR A 172 -7.75 -22.51 10.09
C THR A 172 -7.51 -23.74 9.20
N SER A 173 -8.38 -24.00 8.21
CA SER A 173 -8.26 -25.06 7.22
C SER A 173 -7.54 -24.65 5.93
N SER A 174 -6.88 -23.48 5.87
CA SER A 174 -6.11 -22.96 4.71
C SER A 174 -6.91 -22.71 3.43
N LEU A 175 -8.25 -22.74 3.50
CA LEU A 175 -9.08 -22.35 2.35
C LEU A 175 -9.21 -20.83 2.36
N ALA A 176 -8.40 -20.16 1.53
CA ALA A 176 -8.53 -18.73 1.32
C ALA A 176 -9.83 -18.43 0.57
N MET A 177 -10.65 -17.57 1.13
CA MET A 177 -11.90 -17.11 0.52
C MET A 177 -11.75 -15.65 0.10
N THR A 178 -11.99 -15.39 -1.19
CA THR A 178 -11.92 -14.04 -1.76
C THR A 178 -13.24 -13.30 -1.56
N THR A 179 -13.22 -11.98 -1.81
CA THR A 179 -14.43 -11.15 -1.84
C THR A 179 -15.50 -11.78 -2.77
N PRO A 180 -16.76 -11.95 -2.31
CA PRO A 180 -17.87 -12.43 -3.13
C PRO A 180 -18.02 -11.68 -4.45
N ARG A 181 -18.43 -12.39 -5.52
CA ARG A 181 -18.53 -11.82 -6.88
C ARG A 181 -19.68 -10.82 -7.01
N GLU A 182 -20.69 -10.94 -6.15
CA GLU A 182 -21.84 -10.05 -6.07
C GLU A 182 -21.43 -8.63 -5.69
N ILE A 183 -20.31 -8.49 -4.98
CA ILE A 183 -19.73 -7.18 -4.61
C ILE A 183 -18.94 -6.65 -5.81
N SER A 184 -19.66 -6.01 -6.73
CA SER A 184 -19.09 -5.44 -7.95
C SER A 184 -18.43 -4.07 -7.74
N ARG A 185 -18.92 -3.28 -6.79
CA ARG A 185 -18.38 -1.94 -6.50
C ARG A 185 -17.27 -2.01 -5.44
N LYS A 186 -16.03 -2.15 -5.91
CA LYS A 186 -14.82 -2.20 -5.08
C LYS A 186 -14.00 -0.93 -5.27
N VAL A 187 -13.68 -0.26 -4.16
CA VAL A 187 -12.95 1.01 -4.18
C VAL A 187 -11.82 1.03 -3.14
N MET A 188 -10.68 1.59 -3.54
CA MET A 188 -9.64 2.04 -2.64
C MET A 188 -9.93 3.47 -2.22
N TRP A 189 -9.89 3.71 -0.90
CA TRP A 189 -10.13 5.02 -0.31
C TRP A 189 -8.83 5.58 0.27
N THR A 190 -8.47 6.77 -0.21
CA THR A 190 -7.33 7.54 0.26
C THR A 190 -7.82 8.93 0.67
N PRO A 191 -8.32 9.08 1.91
CA PRO A 191 -8.94 10.33 2.33
C PRO A 191 -7.93 11.47 2.39
N PRO A 192 -8.29 12.68 1.93
CA PRO A 192 -7.49 13.86 2.16
C PRO A 192 -7.44 14.18 3.66
N LEU A 193 -6.41 14.92 4.04
CA LEU A 193 -6.29 15.56 5.34
C LEU A 193 -6.47 17.07 5.13
N PRO A 194 -7.68 17.59 5.32
CA PRO A 194 -7.96 18.98 5.00
C PRO A 194 -7.39 19.92 6.07
N CYS A 195 -6.72 20.99 5.64
CA CYS A 195 -6.28 22.05 6.54
C CYS A 195 -7.38 23.13 6.69
N THR A 196 -8.44 22.80 7.43
CA THR A 196 -9.56 23.72 7.68
C THR A 196 -9.30 24.64 8.88
N LEU A 197 -10.01 25.77 8.93
CA LEU A 197 -10.02 26.65 10.12
C LEU A 197 -10.53 25.90 11.35
N ASP A 198 -11.52 25.03 11.17
CA ASP A 198 -12.06 24.19 12.23
C ASP A 198 -10.99 23.26 12.82
N LEU A 199 -10.23 22.52 11.98
CA LEU A 199 -9.13 21.68 12.45
C LEU A 199 -8.10 22.48 13.25
N LYS A 200 -7.75 23.69 12.79
CA LYS A 200 -6.84 24.59 13.50
C LYS A 200 -7.35 24.99 14.88
N GLU A 201 -8.63 25.37 15.01
CA GLU A 201 -9.21 25.73 16.30
C GLU A 201 -9.35 24.49 17.22
N GLN A 202 -9.73 23.33 16.70
CA GLN A 202 -9.76 22.08 17.47
C GLN A 202 -8.37 21.71 18.02
N LEU A 203 -7.32 21.83 17.20
CA LEU A 203 -5.93 21.60 17.64
C LEU A 203 -5.55 22.56 18.76
N LYS A 204 -5.89 23.85 18.62
CA LYS A 204 -5.63 24.88 19.63
C LYS A 204 -6.35 24.59 20.95
N GLU A 205 -7.61 24.14 20.90
CA GLU A 205 -8.36 23.68 22.08
C GLU A 205 -7.68 22.50 22.77
N ALA A 206 -7.11 21.57 21.99
CA ALA A 206 -6.34 20.44 22.47
C ALA A 206 -4.91 20.78 22.96
N GLY A 207 -4.52 22.05 22.88
CA GLY A 207 -3.21 22.55 23.33
C GLY A 207 -2.11 22.48 22.28
N VAL A 208 -2.45 22.31 21.00
CA VAL A 208 -1.53 22.36 19.85
C VAL A 208 -1.74 23.67 19.10
N LYS A 209 -0.78 24.59 19.21
CA LYS A 209 -0.90 25.96 18.68
C LYS A 209 0.00 26.13 17.46
N LEU A 210 -0.54 25.86 16.29
CA LEU A 210 0.14 25.97 15.00
C LEU A 210 -0.55 27.04 14.12
N ASP A 211 0.23 27.73 13.30
CA ASP A 211 -0.32 28.47 12.16
C ASP A 211 -0.77 27.52 11.03
N LYS A 212 -1.38 28.08 9.98
CA LYS A 212 -1.99 27.27 8.91
C LYS A 212 -0.91 26.53 8.13
N GLU A 213 0.15 27.24 7.79
CA GLU A 213 1.31 26.80 7.04
C GLU A 213 2.03 25.64 7.77
N SER A 214 2.12 25.69 9.10
CA SER A 214 2.65 24.57 9.90
C SER A 214 1.77 23.32 9.83
N ILE A 215 0.44 23.46 9.81
CA ILE A 215 -0.48 22.32 9.68
C ILE A 215 -0.36 21.68 8.29
N GLU A 216 -0.30 22.50 7.24
CA GLU A 216 -0.07 22.05 5.86
C GLU A 216 1.29 21.34 5.72
N PHE A 217 2.32 21.86 6.38
CA PHE A 217 3.62 21.21 6.46
C PHE A 217 3.56 19.84 7.13
N PHE A 218 2.89 19.69 8.27
CA PHE A 218 2.74 18.38 8.91
C PHE A 218 1.87 17.43 8.08
N THR A 219 0.90 17.96 7.35
CA THR A 219 0.08 17.17 6.42
C THR A 219 0.96 16.53 5.35
N SER A 220 1.83 17.33 4.73
CA SER A 220 2.79 16.86 3.72
C SER A 220 3.84 15.93 4.32
N PHE A 221 4.39 16.27 5.49
CA PHE A 221 5.34 15.44 6.22
C PHE A 221 4.78 14.04 6.52
N CYS A 222 3.50 13.95 6.88
CA CYS A 222 2.83 12.70 7.21
C CYS A 222 2.28 11.97 5.98
N GLY A 223 2.54 12.45 4.76
CA GLY A 223 2.01 11.87 3.52
C GLY A 223 0.49 11.91 3.45
N GLY A 224 -0.15 12.91 4.06
CA GLY A 224 -1.61 13.01 4.17
C GLY A 224 -2.25 11.98 5.11
N HIS A 225 -1.47 11.14 5.80
CA HIS A 225 -2.02 10.04 6.57
C HIS A 225 -2.54 10.49 7.95
N ARG A 226 -3.85 10.41 8.15
CA ARG A 226 -4.56 10.88 9.37
C ARG A 226 -3.96 10.34 10.67
N GLY A 227 -3.78 9.02 10.79
CA GLY A 227 -3.19 8.41 11.99
C GLY A 227 -1.72 8.77 12.28
N ILE A 228 -0.95 9.16 11.26
CA ILE A 228 0.44 9.60 11.40
C ILE A 228 0.45 11.07 11.85
N PHE A 229 -0.42 11.88 11.24
CA PHE A 229 -0.61 13.28 11.62
C PHE A 229 -0.99 13.45 13.09
N ILE A 230 -1.96 12.67 13.59
CA ILE A 230 -2.32 12.72 15.02
C ILE A 230 -1.12 12.38 15.92
N ALA A 231 -0.31 11.39 15.56
CA ALA A 231 0.90 11.06 16.31
C ALA A 231 1.92 12.22 16.30
N ALA A 232 2.09 12.89 15.16
CA ALA A 232 2.91 14.10 15.08
C ALA A 232 2.36 15.26 15.94
N MET A 233 1.03 15.41 16.02
CA MET A 233 0.41 16.43 16.89
C MET A 233 0.63 16.15 18.38
N HIS A 234 0.68 14.88 18.79
CA HIS A 234 1.10 14.53 20.16
C HIS A 234 2.54 14.97 20.44
N TRP A 235 3.45 14.79 19.47
CA TRP A 235 4.81 15.30 19.59
C TRP A 235 4.85 16.83 19.74
N VAL A 236 4.14 17.56 18.87
CA VAL A 236 4.06 19.03 18.94
C VAL A 236 3.57 19.46 20.32
N LYS A 237 2.48 18.85 20.81
CA LYS A 237 1.95 19.12 22.16
C LYS A 237 2.97 18.86 23.26
N SER A 238 3.79 17.82 23.13
CA SER A 238 4.83 17.49 24.11
C SER A 238 6.00 18.48 24.14
N LYS A 239 6.21 19.20 23.03
CA LYS A 239 7.30 20.19 22.87
C LYS A 239 6.83 21.62 23.14
N GLN A 240 5.56 21.92 22.91
CA GLN A 240 5.02 23.24 23.15
C GLN A 240 4.79 23.49 24.65
N ASN A 241 5.35 24.60 25.13
CA ASN A 241 4.92 25.14 26.42
C ASN A 241 3.50 25.71 26.30
N PRO A 242 2.72 25.82 27.39
CA PRO A 242 1.34 26.32 27.33
C PRO A 242 1.19 27.71 26.71
N ALA A 243 2.21 28.57 26.82
CA ALA A 243 2.23 29.91 26.22
C ALA A 243 2.83 29.95 24.81
N ASP A 244 3.42 28.84 24.34
CA ASP A 244 4.14 28.79 23.08
C ASP A 244 3.20 28.52 21.90
N SER A 245 3.42 29.22 20.80
CA SER A 245 2.78 28.98 19.51
C SER A 245 3.86 28.88 18.44
N TRP A 246 3.77 27.89 17.57
CA TRP A 246 4.75 27.73 16.51
C TRP A 246 4.21 28.36 15.24
N ASN A 247 4.97 29.31 14.72
CA ASN A 247 4.85 29.72 13.34
C ASN A 247 5.61 28.74 12.44
N PHE A 248 5.44 28.90 11.13
CA PHE A 248 6.02 28.03 10.14
C PHE A 248 7.54 27.83 10.29
N ARG A 249 8.30 28.92 10.40
CA ARG A 249 9.75 28.88 10.66
C ARG A 249 10.14 28.00 11.85
N LYS A 250 9.45 28.21 12.98
CA LYS A 250 9.71 27.49 14.22
C LYS A 250 9.38 26.01 14.07
N THR A 251 8.27 25.69 13.42
CA THR A 251 7.87 24.32 13.09
C THR A 251 8.94 23.60 12.28
N VAL A 252 9.40 24.20 11.17
CA VAL A 252 10.44 23.62 10.31
C VAL A 252 11.74 23.41 11.10
N GLY A 253 12.14 24.40 11.92
CA GLY A 253 13.33 24.30 12.78
C GLY A 253 13.27 23.12 13.74
N TYR A 254 12.16 22.94 14.48
CA TYR A 254 12.00 21.79 15.38
C TYR A 254 11.99 20.47 14.63
N VAL A 255 11.29 20.39 13.51
CA VAL A 255 11.19 19.17 12.72
C VAL A 255 12.57 18.77 12.19
N ARG A 256 13.33 19.69 11.61
CA ARG A 256 14.71 19.43 11.14
C ARG A 256 15.62 18.93 12.28
N ASN A 257 15.60 19.62 13.42
CA ASN A 257 16.41 19.26 14.58
C ASN A 257 16.06 17.87 15.13
N SER A 258 14.78 17.50 15.08
CA SER A 258 14.29 16.21 15.57
C SER A 258 14.49 15.07 14.56
N TYR A 259 14.41 15.37 13.26
CA TYR A 259 14.44 14.36 12.20
C TYR A 259 15.80 13.64 12.10
N LYS A 260 16.92 14.26 12.51
CA LYS A 260 18.28 13.66 12.62
C LYS A 260 18.60 12.70 11.45
N GLN A 261 18.47 13.18 10.21
CA GLN A 261 18.68 12.43 8.96
C GLN A 261 17.81 11.17 8.77
N GLY A 262 16.64 11.10 9.42
CA GLY A 262 15.74 9.94 9.30
C GLY A 262 16.08 8.78 10.25
N ASN A 263 16.73 9.06 11.38
CA ASN A 263 17.06 8.02 12.36
C ASN A 263 15.81 7.57 13.15
N TRP A 264 15.25 6.42 12.76
CA TRP A 264 14.08 5.84 13.42
C TRP A 264 14.36 5.18 14.78
N ASN A 265 15.62 5.02 15.18
CA ASN A 265 16.00 4.54 16.51
C ASN A 265 16.24 5.70 17.49
N CYS A 266 15.47 6.78 17.36
CA CYS A 266 15.51 7.94 18.24
C CYS A 266 14.66 7.70 19.51
N ALA A 267 14.86 8.54 20.53
CA ALA A 267 14.04 8.49 21.74
C ALA A 267 12.57 8.82 21.44
N ASP A 268 11.65 8.32 22.27
CA ASP A 268 10.21 8.61 22.21
C ASP A 268 9.86 10.06 22.57
N THR A 269 10.87 10.93 22.71
CA THR A 269 10.72 12.38 22.85
C THR A 269 10.98 13.12 21.53
N GLU A 270 11.38 12.43 20.48
CA GLU A 270 11.64 12.97 19.14
C GLU A 270 10.46 12.67 18.19
N LEU A 271 10.35 13.43 17.11
CA LEU A 271 9.23 13.37 16.16
C LEU A 271 9.04 11.96 15.59
N LEU A 272 10.11 11.32 15.09
CA LEU A 272 10.04 9.96 14.56
C LEU A 272 9.68 8.94 15.64
N GLY A 273 10.07 9.19 16.89
CA GLY A 273 9.72 8.37 18.06
C GLY A 273 8.22 8.40 18.41
N PHE A 274 7.56 9.55 18.22
CA PHE A 274 6.10 9.63 18.30
C PHE A 274 5.41 9.05 17.07
N VAL A 275 5.90 9.37 15.87
CA VAL A 275 5.30 8.91 14.60
C VAL A 275 5.29 7.38 14.51
N GLN A 276 6.36 6.70 14.95
CA GLN A 276 6.40 5.24 14.97
C GLN A 276 5.38 4.60 15.94
N GLN A 277 4.76 5.33 16.86
CA GLN A 277 3.70 4.78 17.72
C GLN A 277 2.40 4.57 16.95
N SER A 278 2.25 5.20 15.78
CA SER A 278 1.13 4.97 14.89
C SER A 278 1.22 3.58 14.26
N ARG A 279 0.11 2.83 14.29
CA ARG A 279 -0.01 1.53 13.61
C ARG A 279 0.20 1.61 12.09
N ALA A 280 0.09 2.82 11.53
CA ALA A 280 0.39 3.08 10.12
C ALA A 280 1.89 3.10 9.81
N VAL A 281 2.78 3.16 10.81
CA VAL A 281 4.23 3.17 10.62
C VAL A 281 4.88 1.93 11.23
N ARG A 282 4.55 1.60 12.48
CA ARG A 282 5.02 0.40 13.16
C ARG A 282 3.85 -0.52 13.47
N ILE A 283 3.94 -1.74 12.98
CA ILE A 283 2.88 -2.74 13.17
C ILE A 283 3.02 -3.38 14.55
N ASN A 284 1.89 -3.56 15.22
CA ASN A 284 1.80 -4.08 16.57
C ASN A 284 1.57 -5.60 16.59
N GLY A 285 1.39 -6.18 17.78
CA GLY A 285 1.06 -7.60 17.94
C GLY A 285 2.26 -8.50 17.63
N ARG A 286 2.04 -9.58 16.86
CA ARG A 286 3.10 -10.57 16.57
C ARG A 286 4.27 -10.02 15.76
N PHE A 287 4.07 -8.91 15.06
CA PHE A 287 5.07 -8.24 14.22
C PHE A 287 5.76 -7.06 14.92
N HIS A 288 5.50 -6.87 16.21
CA HIS A 288 6.27 -5.93 17.02
C HIS A 288 7.76 -6.32 17.10
N ASP A 289 8.02 -7.62 17.04
CA ASP A 289 9.33 -8.23 16.88
C ASP A 289 9.76 -8.19 15.42
N VAL A 290 10.87 -7.50 15.14
CA VAL A 290 11.37 -7.23 13.79
C VAL A 290 11.84 -8.52 13.10
N GLU A 291 12.30 -9.52 13.85
CA GLU A 291 12.72 -10.80 13.28
C GLU A 291 11.53 -11.63 12.78
N ARG A 292 10.30 -11.25 13.13
CA ARG A 292 9.05 -11.91 12.72
C ARG A 292 8.40 -11.26 11.51
N ILE A 293 8.98 -10.20 10.97
CA ILE A 293 8.46 -9.51 9.79
C ILE A 293 8.49 -10.48 8.59
N PRO A 294 7.37 -10.68 7.86
CA PRO A 294 7.33 -11.64 6.77
C PRO A 294 8.30 -11.28 5.65
N ARG A 295 8.98 -12.29 5.10
CA ARG A 295 9.96 -12.10 4.02
C ARG A 295 9.34 -11.44 2.78
N GLU A 296 8.10 -11.78 2.44
CA GLU A 296 7.38 -11.25 1.28
C GLU A 296 7.18 -9.73 1.40
N PHE A 297 6.97 -9.22 2.61
CA PHE A 297 6.94 -7.78 2.84
C PHE A 297 8.33 -7.15 2.64
N VAL A 298 9.41 -7.80 3.09
CA VAL A 298 10.78 -7.32 2.88
C VAL A 298 11.14 -7.32 1.39
N GLU A 299 10.67 -8.30 0.63
CA GLU A 299 10.83 -8.35 -0.82
C GLU A 299 10.11 -7.19 -1.52
N LEU A 300 8.85 -6.93 -1.17
CA LEU A 300 8.09 -5.74 -1.63
C LEU A 300 8.80 -4.43 -1.26
N LEU A 301 9.34 -4.34 -0.04
CA LEU A 301 10.06 -3.17 0.45
C LEU A 301 11.34 -2.88 -0.37
N CYS A 302 11.98 -3.93 -0.91
CA CYS A 302 13.21 -3.82 -1.69
C CYS A 302 12.95 -3.66 -3.19
N LYS A 303 12.00 -4.42 -3.74
CA LYS A 303 11.72 -4.53 -5.18
C LYS A 303 10.62 -3.58 -5.66
N GLY A 304 9.76 -3.08 -4.77
CA GLY A 304 8.59 -2.28 -5.12
C GLY A 304 7.36 -3.14 -5.34
N ALA A 305 6.30 -2.51 -5.84
CA ALA A 305 5.01 -3.15 -6.00
C ALA A 305 5.09 -4.41 -6.87
N THR A 306 4.38 -5.47 -6.46
CA THR A 306 4.27 -6.73 -7.20
C THR A 306 3.00 -7.47 -6.81
N SER A 307 2.56 -8.42 -7.64
CA SER A 307 1.49 -9.35 -7.29
C SER A 307 1.91 -10.25 -6.12
N ILE A 308 0.99 -10.50 -5.19
CA ILE A 308 1.14 -11.50 -4.12
C ILE A 308 0.21 -12.67 -4.46
N ALA A 309 0.81 -13.80 -4.86
CA ALA A 309 0.08 -14.96 -5.34
C ALA A 309 -0.72 -15.65 -4.22
N GLU A 310 -0.09 -15.86 -3.07
CA GLU A 310 -0.71 -16.52 -1.92
C GLU A 310 -1.71 -15.61 -1.21
N ALA A 311 -3.00 -15.98 -1.27
CA ALA A 311 -4.08 -15.21 -0.67
C ALA A 311 -3.95 -15.08 0.86
N ASP A 312 -3.44 -16.11 1.55
CA ASP A 312 -3.21 -16.07 3.00
C ASP A 312 -2.13 -15.06 3.39
N VAL A 313 -1.01 -15.02 2.66
CA VAL A 313 0.05 -14.03 2.85
C VAL A 313 -0.47 -12.63 2.54
N ARG A 314 -1.17 -12.47 1.41
CA ARG A 314 -1.77 -11.20 0.99
C ARG A 314 -2.76 -10.65 2.02
N ARG A 315 -3.60 -11.52 2.59
CA ARG A 315 -4.51 -11.22 3.70
C ARG A 315 -3.74 -10.75 4.91
N GLU A 316 -2.78 -11.54 5.39
CA GLU A 316 -2.02 -11.23 6.60
C GLU A 316 -1.28 -9.90 6.47
N LEU A 317 -0.61 -9.66 5.34
CA LEU A 317 0.07 -8.39 5.10
C LEU A 317 -0.91 -7.21 5.06
N SER A 318 -2.08 -7.39 4.45
CA SER A 318 -3.11 -6.33 4.33
C SER A 318 -3.74 -6.00 5.69
N ILE A 319 -4.21 -6.99 6.46
CA ILE A 319 -4.88 -6.79 7.76
C ILE A 319 -3.93 -6.13 8.77
N ASN A 320 -2.67 -6.55 8.76
CA ASN A 320 -1.67 -6.00 9.67
C ASN A 320 -1.18 -4.60 9.24
N GLY A 321 -1.51 -4.16 8.02
CA GLY A 321 -1.22 -2.80 7.53
C GLY A 321 0.13 -2.65 6.83
N PHE A 322 0.77 -3.75 6.44
CA PHE A 322 2.02 -3.71 5.68
C PHE A 322 1.80 -3.21 4.26
N VAL A 323 0.74 -3.70 3.61
CA VAL A 323 0.50 -3.52 2.18
C VAL A 323 -0.91 -3.07 1.88
N VAL A 324 -1.07 -2.41 0.74
CA VAL A 324 -2.36 -2.11 0.13
C VAL A 324 -2.32 -2.48 -1.35
N PRO A 325 -3.47 -2.84 -1.96
CA PRO A 325 -3.57 -2.93 -3.41
C PRO A 325 -3.14 -1.61 -4.05
N LYS A 326 -2.38 -1.69 -5.13
CA LYS A 326 -1.96 -0.54 -5.91
C LYS A 326 -3.06 -0.16 -6.91
N PRO A 327 -3.65 1.03 -6.82
CA PRO A 327 -4.59 1.50 -7.83
C PRO A 327 -3.91 1.74 -9.18
N ASP A 328 -4.69 1.76 -10.26
CA ASP A 328 -4.20 2.08 -11.60
C ASP A 328 -3.64 3.50 -11.68
N ARG A 329 -2.58 3.68 -12.47
CA ARG A 329 -1.84 4.95 -12.59
C ARG A 329 -2.72 6.01 -13.26
N GLY A 330 -2.72 7.24 -12.72
CA GLY A 330 -3.22 8.43 -13.42
C GLY A 330 -4.54 9.02 -12.94
N ILE A 331 -5.21 8.43 -11.94
CA ILE A 331 -6.43 8.99 -11.36
C ILE A 331 -6.18 9.33 -9.89
N GLU A 332 -5.86 10.60 -9.59
CA GLU A 332 -5.81 11.13 -8.21
C GLU A 332 -7.23 11.37 -7.66
N ALA A 333 -8.08 10.34 -7.69
CA ALA A 333 -9.37 10.38 -7.01
C ALA A 333 -9.22 9.89 -5.57
N GLU A 334 -10.05 10.42 -4.67
CA GLU A 334 -10.11 9.95 -3.29
C GLU A 334 -10.66 8.51 -3.20
N PHE A 335 -11.71 8.22 -3.97
CA PHE A 335 -12.27 6.89 -4.16
C PHE A 335 -11.88 6.37 -5.55
N GLN A 336 -10.99 5.40 -5.59
CA GLN A 336 -10.49 4.81 -6.84
C GLN A 336 -11.06 3.42 -7.01
N SER A 337 -11.75 3.15 -8.12
CA SER A 337 -12.24 1.80 -8.39
C SER A 337 -11.05 0.86 -8.59
N LEU A 338 -11.08 -0.29 -7.93
CA LEU A 338 -10.04 -1.29 -8.04
C LEU A 338 -10.61 -2.68 -7.76
N ASP A 339 -10.50 -3.58 -8.74
CA ASP A 339 -10.86 -4.98 -8.53
C ASP A 339 -9.66 -5.80 -8.05
N TRP A 340 -9.48 -5.87 -6.73
CA TRP A 340 -8.42 -6.66 -6.10
C TRP A 340 -8.60 -8.18 -6.22
N ASN A 341 -9.69 -8.69 -6.82
CA ASN A 341 -9.77 -10.11 -7.17
C ASN A 341 -9.02 -10.44 -8.47
N ASN A 342 -8.59 -9.43 -9.23
CA ASN A 342 -7.78 -9.64 -10.43
C ASN A 342 -6.41 -10.23 -10.02
N ALA A 343 -6.02 -11.35 -10.64
CA ALA A 343 -4.75 -12.02 -10.39
C ALA A 343 -3.52 -11.13 -10.66
N HIS A 344 -3.66 -10.11 -11.49
CA HIS A 344 -2.62 -9.13 -11.82
C HIS A 344 -2.58 -7.93 -10.87
N THR A 345 -3.44 -7.88 -9.84
CA THR A 345 -3.42 -6.79 -8.86
C THR A 345 -2.08 -6.76 -8.15
N GLU A 346 -1.33 -5.68 -8.36
CA GLU A 346 -0.11 -5.42 -7.60
C GLU A 346 -0.44 -4.90 -6.20
N TYR A 347 0.41 -5.24 -5.26
CA TYR A 347 0.38 -4.73 -3.90
C TYR A 347 1.62 -3.90 -3.65
N GLN A 348 1.46 -2.82 -2.89
CA GLN A 348 2.54 -1.91 -2.53
C GLN A 348 2.58 -1.68 -1.02
N VAL A 349 3.71 -1.20 -0.52
CA VAL A 349 3.84 -0.79 0.89
C VAL A 349 2.79 0.28 1.20
N ALA A 350 2.10 0.13 2.33
CA ALA A 350 0.89 0.90 2.64
C ALA A 350 1.08 2.43 2.63
N ASN A 351 2.26 2.91 3.03
CA ASN A 351 2.66 4.30 2.93
C ASN A 351 4.20 4.43 3.01
N PRO A 352 4.76 5.55 2.56
CA PRO A 352 6.21 5.69 2.48
C PRO A 352 6.93 5.89 3.81
N LEU A 353 6.26 6.37 4.86
CA LEU A 353 6.86 6.46 6.20
C LEU A 353 7.04 5.07 6.82
N LEU A 354 6.08 4.16 6.60
CA LEU A 354 6.24 2.74 6.94
C LEU A 354 7.42 2.11 6.18
N ALA A 355 7.56 2.41 4.88
CA ALA A 355 8.70 1.94 4.10
C ALA A 355 10.02 2.46 4.68
N SER A 356 10.09 3.74 5.03
CA SER A 356 11.27 4.37 5.65
C SER A 356 11.61 3.73 6.99
N TYR A 357 10.61 3.53 7.86
CA TYR A 357 10.78 2.90 9.16
C TYR A 357 11.35 1.48 9.04
N TYR A 358 10.69 0.61 8.27
CA TYR A 358 11.11 -0.78 8.17
C TYR A 358 12.42 -0.95 7.42
N ARG A 359 12.72 -0.15 6.40
CA ARG A 359 14.05 -0.19 5.76
C ARG A 359 15.15 0.12 6.77
N PHE A 360 14.98 1.19 7.55
CA PHE A 360 15.96 1.59 8.55
C PHE A 360 16.15 0.52 9.64
N ILE A 361 15.04 0.03 10.21
CA ILE A 361 15.08 -0.92 11.32
C ILE A 361 15.60 -2.28 10.88
N LEU A 362 15.18 -2.79 9.71
CA LEU A 362 15.69 -4.06 9.17
C LEU A 362 17.17 -3.98 8.79
N GLN A 363 17.63 -2.86 8.24
CA GLN A 363 19.07 -2.63 8.00
C GLN A 363 19.87 -2.69 9.30
N LYS A 364 19.35 -2.04 10.35
CA LYS A 364 20.04 -1.92 11.63
C LYS A 364 20.02 -3.20 12.47
N GLN A 365 18.88 -3.90 12.50
CA GLN A 365 18.64 -5.01 13.44
C GLN A 365 18.70 -6.37 12.76
N CYS A 366 18.36 -6.47 11.48
CA CYS A 366 18.28 -7.72 10.73
C CYS A 366 19.29 -7.77 9.57
N ALA A 367 20.28 -6.89 9.54
CA ALA A 367 21.32 -6.83 8.50
C ALA A 367 20.74 -6.88 7.07
N LEU A 368 19.64 -6.15 6.81
CA LEU A 368 19.05 -6.08 5.48
C LEU A 368 20.06 -5.51 4.47
N GLU A 369 20.38 -6.31 3.46
CA GLU A 369 21.14 -5.90 2.29
C GLU A 369 20.23 -5.81 1.07
N VAL A 370 20.24 -4.65 0.42
CA VAL A 370 19.53 -4.42 -0.83
C VAL A 370 20.51 -4.60 -1.98
N GLY A 371 20.25 -5.59 -2.82
CA GLY A 371 20.96 -5.77 -4.09
C GLY A 371 20.62 -4.61 -5.01
N LYS A 372 21.65 -3.84 -5.38
CA LYS A 372 21.53 -2.82 -6.43
C LYS A 372 21.90 -3.49 -7.74
N GLY A 373 21.00 -3.47 -8.72
CA GLY A 373 21.30 -3.83 -10.11
C GLY A 373 22.26 -2.82 -10.71
N ILE A 374 23.52 -2.86 -10.28
CA ILE A 374 24.60 -1.97 -10.74
C ILE A 374 24.92 -2.23 -12.22
N GLU A 375 24.55 -3.40 -12.75
CA GLU A 375 24.82 -3.79 -14.14
C GLU A 375 24.06 -2.97 -15.19
N VAL A 376 23.10 -2.13 -14.79
CA VAL A 376 22.47 -1.17 -15.71
C VAL A 376 22.78 0.25 -15.27
N ASN A 377 23.86 0.81 -15.81
CA ASN A 377 24.17 2.23 -15.69
C ASN A 377 22.99 3.08 -16.24
N PRO A 378 22.69 4.23 -15.61
CA PRO A 378 21.66 5.12 -16.12
C PRO A 378 22.02 5.58 -17.54
N ARG A 379 21.03 5.68 -18.43
CA ARG A 379 21.25 6.02 -19.86
C ARG A 379 21.14 7.50 -20.17
N HIS A 380 20.51 8.28 -19.29
CA HIS A 380 20.30 9.71 -19.43
C HIS A 380 19.91 10.32 -18.07
N CYS A 381 19.84 11.66 -18.00
CA CYS A 381 19.58 12.37 -16.74
C CYS A 381 18.22 12.02 -16.11
N ALA A 382 17.17 11.79 -16.89
CA ALA A 382 15.87 11.36 -16.36
C ALA A 382 15.94 9.97 -15.72
N ASP A 383 16.64 9.01 -16.34
CA ASP A 383 16.86 7.68 -15.77
C ASP A 383 17.68 7.75 -14.47
N LEU A 384 18.70 8.62 -14.42
CA LEU A 384 19.44 8.89 -13.19
C LEU A 384 18.54 9.49 -12.09
N LEU A 385 17.66 10.45 -12.41
CA LEU A 385 16.71 11.01 -11.46
C LEU A 385 15.66 10.00 -10.99
N MET A 386 15.22 9.06 -11.84
CA MET A 386 14.26 8.01 -11.43
C MET A 386 14.82 7.06 -10.35
N ARG A 387 16.14 7.06 -10.15
CA ARG A 387 16.80 6.35 -9.04
C ARG A 387 16.71 7.14 -7.75
N ALA A 388 16.72 8.46 -7.82
CA ALA A 388 16.69 9.36 -6.68
C ALA A 388 15.26 9.69 -6.21
N LEU A 389 14.35 10.01 -7.13
CA LEU A 389 12.99 10.48 -6.83
C LEU A 389 12.21 9.60 -5.84
N PRO A 390 12.27 8.25 -5.91
CA PRO A 390 11.57 7.39 -4.95
C PRO A 390 11.97 7.62 -3.48
N TYR A 391 13.15 8.21 -3.24
CA TYR A 391 13.67 8.54 -1.90
C TYR A 391 13.46 10.01 -1.52
N MET A 392 12.99 10.84 -2.45
CA MET A 392 12.80 12.28 -2.25
C MET A 392 11.43 12.58 -1.65
N LEU A 393 11.12 11.90 -0.54
CA LEU A 393 9.97 12.20 0.30
C LEU A 393 10.06 13.63 0.85
N PHE A 394 8.90 14.24 1.15
CA PHE A 394 8.85 15.59 1.73
C PHE A 394 9.80 15.75 2.91
N CYS A 395 9.74 14.81 3.86
CA CYS A 395 10.59 14.81 5.05
C CYS A 395 12.09 14.77 4.74
N LYS A 396 12.52 14.04 3.70
CA LYS A 396 13.91 14.03 3.24
C LYS A 396 14.29 15.37 2.62
N VAL A 397 13.44 15.93 1.74
CA VAL A 397 13.72 17.20 1.05
C VAL A 397 13.83 18.35 2.05
N VAL A 398 12.85 18.49 2.95
CA VAL A 398 12.82 19.58 3.94
C VAL A 398 13.83 19.41 5.07
N SER A 399 14.49 18.24 5.19
CA SER A 399 15.56 18.03 6.17
C SER A 399 16.82 18.85 5.87
N PHE A 400 17.00 19.29 4.62
CA PHE A 400 18.10 20.16 4.22
C PHE A 400 17.75 21.63 4.45
N GLU A 401 18.75 22.41 4.89
CA GLU A 401 18.65 23.87 4.96
C GLU A 401 18.57 24.46 3.55
N GLY A 402 17.63 25.39 3.34
CA GLY A 402 17.59 26.27 2.18
C GLY A 402 18.30 27.60 2.47
N ASP A 403 18.71 28.32 1.43
CA ASP A 403 19.29 29.67 1.53
C ASP A 403 18.29 30.70 2.11
N GLU A 404 16.98 30.42 1.99
CA GLU A 404 15.88 31.13 2.65
C GLU A 404 15.08 30.12 3.52
N SER A 405 14.53 30.58 4.67
CA SER A 405 14.33 29.69 5.83
C SER A 405 13.18 28.68 5.77
N GLU A 406 12.28 28.67 4.78
CA GLU A 406 10.94 28.09 4.99
C GLU A 406 10.43 27.19 3.84
N LEU A 407 9.67 27.72 2.88
CA LEU A 407 9.21 27.09 1.64
C LEU A 407 9.12 28.22 0.60
N ALA A 408 9.11 27.90 -0.69
CA ALA A 408 8.83 28.96 -1.66
C ALA A 408 7.35 29.37 -1.63
N THR A 409 7.02 30.46 -2.30
CA THR A 409 5.68 31.05 -2.36
C THR A 409 4.59 30.12 -2.92
N ASP A 410 4.98 29.05 -3.61
CA ASP A 410 4.09 28.02 -4.14
C ASP A 410 3.81 26.86 -3.16
N GLY A 411 4.32 26.96 -1.92
CA GLY A 411 4.15 25.94 -0.88
C GLY A 411 5.07 24.72 -1.02
N LEU A 412 5.94 24.68 -2.04
CA LEU A 412 6.93 23.61 -2.20
C LEU A 412 8.28 23.98 -1.58
N PRO A 413 9.12 22.99 -1.21
CA PRO A 413 10.51 23.23 -0.84
C PRO A 413 11.27 24.04 -1.90
N HIS A 414 12.32 24.75 -1.46
CA HIS A 414 13.18 25.50 -2.36
C HIS A 414 13.98 24.57 -3.27
N GLU A 415 14.33 25.05 -4.45
CA GLU A 415 15.14 24.34 -5.46
C GLU A 415 16.41 23.71 -4.85
N GLN A 416 17.14 24.48 -4.04
CA GLN A 416 18.36 24.02 -3.38
C GLN A 416 18.13 22.81 -2.45
N GLN A 417 16.97 22.70 -1.82
CA GLN A 417 16.64 21.56 -0.96
C GLN A 417 16.42 20.29 -1.78
N TYR A 418 15.75 20.41 -2.93
CA TYR A 418 15.60 19.32 -3.89
C TYR A 418 16.97 18.88 -4.45
N ASN A 419 17.82 19.83 -4.82
CA ASN A 419 19.19 19.57 -5.28
C ASN A 419 20.01 18.80 -4.23
N LYS A 420 20.03 19.29 -2.98
CA LYS A 420 20.74 18.62 -1.86
C LYS A 420 20.18 17.23 -1.59
N ALA A 421 18.87 17.05 -1.66
CA ALA A 421 18.23 15.75 -1.47
C ALA A 421 18.59 14.77 -2.58
N ALA A 422 18.51 15.16 -3.85
CA ALA A 422 18.90 14.32 -4.98
C ALA A 422 20.39 13.92 -4.89
N HIS A 423 21.27 14.88 -4.57
CA HIS A 423 22.69 14.62 -4.35
C HIS A 423 22.92 13.60 -3.22
N SER A 424 22.34 13.83 -2.03
CA SER A 424 22.47 12.90 -0.89
C SER A 424 21.99 11.50 -1.23
N VAL A 425 20.82 11.37 -1.88
CA VAL A 425 20.28 10.05 -2.24
C VAL A 425 21.20 9.32 -3.21
N LEU A 426 21.64 9.98 -4.28
CA LEU A 426 22.52 9.34 -5.26
C LEU A 426 23.87 8.96 -4.65
N HIS A 427 24.41 9.80 -3.77
CA HIS A 427 25.60 9.48 -3.00
C HIS A 427 25.40 8.23 -2.12
N ASP A 428 24.32 8.16 -1.35
CA ASP A 428 23.98 7.02 -0.48
C ASP A 428 23.70 5.74 -1.31
N MET A 429 23.27 5.91 -2.56
CA MET A 429 23.15 4.83 -3.54
C MET A 429 24.51 4.34 -4.08
N GLY A 430 25.62 5.00 -3.78
CA GLY A 430 26.97 4.61 -4.17
C GLY A 430 27.45 5.24 -5.49
N TYR A 431 26.71 6.21 -6.02
CA TYR A 431 27.19 6.98 -7.17
C TYR A 431 28.28 7.96 -6.73
N ARG A 432 29.28 8.19 -7.60
CA ARG A 432 30.27 9.25 -7.39
C ARG A 432 29.63 10.58 -7.74
N THR A 433 29.03 11.21 -6.74
CA THR A 433 28.46 12.55 -6.84
C THR A 433 29.48 13.58 -6.42
N PHE A 434 29.49 14.72 -7.10
CA PHE A 434 30.32 15.85 -6.73
C PHE A 434 29.40 17.04 -6.50
N ALA A 435 29.51 17.66 -5.33
CA ALA A 435 29.10 19.04 -5.16
C ALA A 435 30.24 19.89 -5.75
N PRO A 436 30.05 20.60 -6.87
CA PRO A 436 31.18 21.30 -7.48
C PRO A 436 31.63 22.46 -6.59
N GLU A 437 32.90 22.43 -6.17
CA GLU A 437 33.57 23.57 -5.58
C GLU A 437 33.80 24.63 -6.67
N ALA A 438 33.45 25.89 -6.36
CA ALA A 438 33.67 27.01 -7.25
C ALA A 438 35.18 27.24 -7.41
N SER A 439 35.79 26.72 -8.47
CA SER A 439 37.22 26.93 -8.75
C SER A 439 37.43 27.54 -10.13
N GLY A 440 37.18 28.85 -10.23
CA GLY A 440 37.53 29.70 -11.38
C GLY A 440 36.35 30.36 -12.07
N THR A 441 36.56 31.60 -12.55
CA THR A 441 35.63 32.31 -13.43
C THR A 441 35.42 31.52 -14.72
N GLY A 442 34.16 31.36 -15.16
CA GLY A 442 33.82 30.68 -16.43
C GLY A 442 33.59 29.16 -16.36
N LYS A 443 33.83 28.50 -15.21
CA LYS A 443 33.58 27.05 -15.09
C LYS A 443 32.12 26.67 -14.81
N GLY A 444 31.38 27.52 -14.11
CA GLY A 444 30.00 27.26 -13.66
C GLY A 444 29.89 26.20 -12.56
N LYS A 445 28.77 26.17 -11.83
CA LYS A 445 28.56 25.28 -10.68
C LYS A 445 27.25 24.49 -10.87
N PRO A 446 27.30 23.32 -11.54
CA PRO A 446 26.17 22.42 -11.64
C PRO A 446 25.57 22.09 -10.28
N ASP A 447 24.24 22.02 -10.20
CA ASP A 447 23.57 21.58 -8.98
C ASP A 447 23.89 20.13 -8.61
N LEU A 448 23.98 19.28 -9.62
CA LEU A 448 24.31 17.86 -9.47
C LEU A 448 25.23 17.41 -10.59
N LYS A 449 26.41 16.91 -10.21
CA LYS A 449 27.34 16.21 -11.09
C LYS A 449 27.51 14.77 -10.64
N VAL A 450 27.31 13.82 -11.55
CA VAL A 450 27.49 12.39 -11.28
C VAL A 450 28.42 11.78 -12.32
N GLN A 451 29.41 11.01 -11.86
CA GLN A 451 30.35 10.30 -12.72
C GLN A 451 30.20 8.79 -12.57
N ILE A 452 30.08 8.10 -13.71
CA ILE A 452 29.94 6.64 -13.76
C ILE A 452 30.92 6.12 -14.82
N GLY A 453 32.03 5.54 -14.36
CA GLY A 453 33.16 5.26 -15.24
C GLY A 453 33.68 6.54 -15.90
N THR A 454 33.65 6.59 -17.22
CA THR A 454 34.01 7.78 -18.02
C THR A 454 32.83 8.71 -18.31
N THR A 455 31.59 8.23 -18.16
CA THR A 455 30.38 8.99 -18.47
C THR A 455 30.09 10.02 -17.38
N THR A 456 29.80 11.25 -17.80
CA THR A 456 29.47 12.37 -16.91
C THR A 456 28.04 12.84 -17.13
N PHE A 457 27.26 12.90 -16.04
CA PHE A 457 25.92 13.45 -15.99
C PHE A 457 25.95 14.79 -15.26
N ILE A 458 25.38 15.81 -15.88
CA ILE A 458 25.14 17.12 -15.29
C ILE A 458 23.63 17.37 -15.26
N ILE A 459 23.14 17.69 -14.07
CA ILE A 459 21.76 18.02 -13.81
C ILE A 459 21.70 19.38 -13.12
N GLU A 460 20.88 20.27 -13.67
CA GLU A 460 20.52 21.55 -13.08
C GLU A 460 19.06 21.47 -12.61
N GLY A 461 18.79 21.99 -11.41
CA GLY A 461 17.44 22.20 -10.91
C GLY A 461 16.97 23.60 -11.24
N ALA A 462 15.68 23.75 -11.50
CA ALA A 462 15.07 25.07 -11.69
C ALA A 462 13.69 25.16 -11.04
N LYS A 463 13.47 26.26 -10.32
CA LYS A 463 12.16 26.67 -9.82
C LYS A 463 11.87 28.10 -10.28
N GLY A 464 11.62 28.25 -11.58
CA GLY A 464 11.51 29.54 -12.27
C GLY A 464 12.79 29.89 -13.03
N LYS A 465 12.83 31.08 -13.64
CA LYS A 465 13.99 31.61 -14.39
C LYS A 465 14.64 30.61 -15.37
N ILE A 466 13.81 29.76 -15.99
CA ILE A 466 14.25 28.64 -16.83
C ILE A 466 15.26 29.06 -17.92
N PRO A 467 15.08 30.19 -18.64
CA PRO A 467 16.08 30.64 -19.61
C PRO A 467 17.47 30.87 -18.99
N GLU A 468 17.56 31.46 -17.80
CA GLU A 468 18.84 31.70 -17.11
C GLU A 468 19.55 30.39 -16.77
N HIS A 469 18.81 29.33 -16.41
CA HIS A 469 19.40 28.00 -16.14
C HIS A 469 19.85 27.32 -17.43
N LEU A 470 19.10 27.47 -18.54
CA LEU A 470 19.47 26.88 -19.84
C LEU A 470 20.76 27.51 -20.40
N GLU A 471 20.89 28.82 -20.28
CA GLU A 471 22.10 29.54 -20.70
C GLU A 471 23.37 29.00 -20.01
N ARG A 472 23.27 28.45 -18.79
CA ARG A 472 24.41 27.86 -18.08
C ARG A 472 25.04 26.70 -18.85
N PHE A 473 24.21 25.88 -19.51
CA PHE A 473 24.68 24.74 -20.30
C PHE A 473 25.52 25.15 -21.51
N GLN A 474 25.27 26.35 -22.04
CA GLN A 474 25.98 26.92 -23.18
C GLN A 474 27.12 27.87 -22.79
N ASN A 475 27.13 28.40 -21.56
CA ASN A 475 28.07 29.44 -21.18
C ASN A 475 29.21 28.93 -20.31
N PHE A 476 29.04 27.80 -19.61
CA PHE A 476 30.00 27.32 -18.62
C PHE A 476 30.66 25.98 -18.99
N GLU A 477 31.97 25.89 -18.79
CA GLU A 477 32.79 24.74 -19.18
C GLU A 477 32.34 23.42 -18.52
N ASN A 478 32.00 23.45 -17.22
CA ASN A 478 31.60 22.24 -16.48
C ASN A 478 30.30 21.62 -17.02
N TYR A 479 29.47 22.41 -17.70
CA TYR A 479 28.24 21.93 -18.31
C TYR A 479 28.46 21.46 -19.75
N LYS A 480 29.26 22.21 -20.53
CA LYS A 480 29.53 21.91 -21.95
C LYS A 480 30.08 20.51 -22.18
N ASN A 481 31.02 20.11 -21.34
CA ASN A 481 31.80 18.89 -21.51
C ASN A 481 31.10 17.61 -20.98
N ALA A 482 29.88 17.75 -20.45
CA ALA A 482 29.13 16.61 -19.95
C ALA A 482 28.50 15.80 -21.10
N GLU A 483 28.53 14.47 -20.97
CA GLU A 483 27.94 13.54 -21.94
C GLU A 483 26.41 13.59 -21.88
N HIS A 484 25.85 13.68 -20.67
CA HIS A 484 24.42 13.84 -20.45
C HIS A 484 24.13 15.13 -19.69
N LYS A 485 23.21 15.92 -20.23
CA LYS A 485 22.77 17.20 -19.68
C LYS A 485 21.27 17.15 -19.42
N GLY A 486 20.85 17.53 -18.23
CA GLY A 486 19.46 17.54 -17.84
C GLY A 486 19.09 18.80 -17.09
N LEU A 487 17.95 19.40 -17.42
CA LEU A 487 17.31 20.43 -16.62
C LEU A 487 16.05 19.82 -16.03
N TYR A 488 15.98 19.72 -14.71
CA TYR A 488 14.73 19.38 -14.05
C TYR A 488 14.04 20.65 -13.53
N ILE A 489 12.73 20.71 -13.69
CA ILE A 489 11.90 21.85 -13.32
C ILE A 489 10.88 21.37 -12.30
N ILE A 490 10.72 22.07 -11.17
CA ILE A 490 9.75 21.71 -10.13
C ILE A 490 8.62 22.74 -10.08
N SER A 491 7.36 22.27 -10.05
CA SER A 491 6.17 23.11 -9.84
C SER A 491 5.06 22.31 -9.17
N ASN A 492 4.08 23.00 -8.59
CA ASN A 492 2.87 22.40 -8.02
C ASN A 492 1.70 22.36 -9.03
N ASN A 493 1.90 22.81 -10.28
CA ASN A 493 0.84 22.90 -11.29
C ASN A 493 1.17 22.02 -12.50
N ASN A 494 0.40 20.93 -12.65
CA ASN A 494 0.60 19.94 -13.70
C ASN A 494 0.43 20.49 -15.12
N GLU A 495 -0.64 21.26 -15.36
CA GLU A 495 -0.93 21.82 -16.68
C GLU A 495 0.14 22.82 -17.13
N LYS A 496 0.51 23.75 -16.23
CA LYS A 496 1.58 24.72 -16.48
C LYS A 496 2.93 24.03 -16.63
N MET A 497 3.20 22.97 -15.87
CA MET A 497 4.43 22.20 -16.02
C MET A 497 4.51 21.57 -17.40
N LEU A 498 3.45 20.88 -17.84
CA LEU A 498 3.40 20.27 -19.16
C LEU A 498 3.61 21.30 -20.28
N GLU A 499 2.97 22.47 -20.17
CA GLU A 499 3.18 23.58 -21.11
C GLU A 499 4.62 24.11 -21.08
N THR A 500 5.19 24.25 -19.89
CA THR A 500 6.57 24.70 -19.68
C THR A 500 7.56 23.73 -20.33
N VAL A 501 7.44 22.42 -20.07
CA VAL A 501 8.26 21.37 -20.70
C VAL A 501 8.09 21.36 -22.22
N ARG A 502 6.86 21.56 -22.71
CA ARG A 502 6.58 21.65 -24.15
C ARG A 502 7.31 22.80 -24.82
N LYS A 503 7.23 24.01 -24.23
CA LYS A 503 7.85 25.24 -24.76
C LYS A 503 9.36 25.28 -24.57
N THR A 504 9.88 24.57 -23.58
CA THR A 504 11.30 24.54 -23.29
C THR A 504 12.01 23.59 -24.24
N SER A 505 13.05 24.09 -24.92
CA SER A 505 13.93 23.27 -25.75
C SER A 505 15.31 23.89 -25.81
N GLU A 506 16.31 23.08 -25.54
CA GLU A 506 17.72 23.45 -25.65
C GLU A 506 18.47 22.23 -26.21
N GLY A 507 19.29 22.44 -27.25
CA GLY A 507 19.59 21.43 -28.27
C GLY A 507 20.05 20.07 -27.76
N ASP A 508 20.87 20.03 -26.71
CA ASP A 508 21.43 18.82 -26.12
C ASP A 508 21.03 18.55 -24.66
N VAL A 509 20.03 19.27 -24.14
CA VAL A 509 19.57 19.17 -22.75
C VAL A 509 18.23 18.41 -22.68
N GLN A 510 18.16 17.38 -21.83
CA GLN A 510 16.90 16.70 -21.51
C GLN A 510 16.08 17.53 -20.52
N ILE A 511 14.81 17.81 -20.84
CA ILE A 511 13.92 18.60 -19.97
C ILE A 511 13.02 17.67 -19.17
N ILE A 512 13.00 17.84 -17.85
CA ILE A 512 12.36 16.93 -16.89
C ILE A 512 11.45 17.75 -15.96
N GLY A 513 10.15 17.80 -16.25
CA GLY A 513 9.17 18.43 -15.37
C GLY A 513 8.80 17.50 -14.22
N LEU A 514 8.80 18.02 -12.99
CA LEU A 514 8.45 17.30 -11.77
C LEU A 514 7.32 18.03 -11.05
N VAL A 515 6.24 17.30 -10.77
CA VAL A 515 5.07 17.80 -10.06
C VAL A 515 4.78 16.88 -8.89
N PRO A 516 5.22 17.20 -7.66
CA PRO A 516 4.82 16.42 -6.50
C PRO A 516 3.31 16.51 -6.29
N ASN A 517 2.68 15.40 -5.89
CA ASN A 517 1.31 15.45 -5.40
C ASN A 517 1.24 16.22 -4.06
N ILE A 518 0.03 16.55 -3.60
CA ILE A 518 -0.20 17.37 -2.38
C ILE A 518 0.51 16.78 -1.14
N ALA A 519 0.59 15.46 -1.06
CA ALA A 519 1.20 14.74 0.05
C ALA A 519 2.72 14.51 -0.14
N HIS A 520 3.30 14.88 -1.28
CA HIS A 520 4.68 14.59 -1.70
C HIS A 520 5.06 13.11 -1.55
N THR A 521 4.09 12.23 -1.76
CA THR A 521 4.24 10.77 -1.75
C THR A 521 4.43 10.18 -3.13
N ALA A 522 4.24 10.99 -4.18
CA ALA A 522 4.53 10.66 -5.56
C ALA A 522 4.84 11.93 -6.36
N TYR A 523 5.46 11.74 -7.53
CA TYR A 523 5.73 12.78 -8.51
C TYR A 523 5.09 12.41 -9.85
N THR A 524 4.33 13.33 -10.44
CA THR A 524 4.07 13.30 -11.87
C THR A 524 5.30 13.86 -12.60
N VAL A 525 5.81 13.07 -13.54
CA VAL A 525 7.05 13.33 -14.26
C VAL A 525 6.74 13.51 -15.74
N HIS A 526 7.22 14.60 -16.31
CA HIS A 526 7.17 14.89 -17.74
C HIS A 526 8.58 14.90 -18.32
N VAL A 527 8.88 14.00 -19.24
CA VAL A 527 10.21 13.92 -19.86
C VAL A 527 10.11 14.27 -21.34
N LYS A 528 10.83 15.32 -21.74
CA LYS A 528 11.07 15.67 -23.13
C LYS A 528 12.52 15.34 -23.48
N SER A 529 12.69 14.28 -24.26
CA SER A 529 14.00 13.79 -24.69
C SER A 529 14.58 14.62 -25.83
N LYS A 530 15.91 14.58 -25.95
CA LYS A 530 16.66 15.28 -26.99
C LYS A 530 16.10 14.97 -28.38
N GLY A 531 15.75 16.02 -29.14
CA GLY A 531 15.26 15.90 -30.52
C GLY A 531 13.86 15.29 -30.69
N ILE A 532 13.19 14.90 -29.60
CA ILE A 532 11.87 14.28 -29.62
C ILE A 532 10.80 15.34 -29.31
N LYS A 533 9.75 15.40 -30.14
CA LYS A 533 8.62 16.32 -29.92
C LYS A 533 7.61 15.80 -28.88
N SER A 534 7.49 14.49 -28.71
CA SER A 534 6.61 13.87 -27.72
C SER A 534 7.15 14.06 -26.30
N ILE A 535 6.23 14.19 -25.35
CA ILE A 535 6.52 14.31 -23.92
C ILE A 535 5.99 13.04 -23.27
N ASN A 536 6.88 12.28 -22.64
CA ASN A 536 6.49 11.08 -21.88
C ASN A 536 6.00 11.56 -20.52
N THR A 537 4.79 11.18 -20.12
CA THR A 537 4.20 11.56 -18.83
C THR A 537 3.88 10.33 -18.01
N PHE A 538 4.32 10.28 -16.76
CA PHE A 538 4.11 9.13 -15.88
C PHE A 538 4.25 9.51 -14.40
N THR A 539 3.76 8.64 -13.51
CA THR A 539 3.85 8.84 -12.06
C THR A 539 4.95 7.96 -11.44
N VAL A 540 5.66 8.51 -10.46
CA VAL A 540 6.70 7.83 -9.67
C VAL A 540 6.37 7.92 -8.19
N ASP A 541 6.17 6.78 -7.56
CA ASP A 541 5.88 6.68 -6.13
C ASP A 541 7.16 6.88 -5.29
N CYS A 542 7.03 7.58 -4.16
CA CYS A 542 8.10 7.76 -3.18
C CYS A 542 8.23 6.56 -2.22
N ASP A 543 8.29 5.36 -2.75
CA ASP A 543 8.29 4.09 -1.98
C ASP A 543 9.71 3.61 -1.59
N LEU A 544 10.73 4.44 -1.79
CA LEU A 544 12.14 4.13 -1.57
C LEU A 544 12.69 3.03 -2.49
N VAL A 545 12.06 2.77 -3.64
CA VAL A 545 12.53 1.76 -4.60
C VAL A 545 13.10 2.45 -5.82
N ALA A 546 14.41 2.36 -6.02
CA ALA A 546 15.06 2.98 -7.17
C ALA A 546 14.58 2.32 -8.48
N ARG A 547 14.32 3.15 -9.49
CA ARG A 547 13.79 2.70 -10.78
C ARG A 547 14.72 3.06 -11.92
N ARG A 548 14.74 2.19 -12.94
CA ARG A 548 15.25 2.46 -14.28
C ARG A 548 14.12 2.96 -15.14
N LEU A 549 14.39 4.00 -15.92
CA LEU A 549 13.48 4.50 -16.95
C LEU A 549 13.91 3.99 -18.33
N VAL A 550 12.97 3.39 -19.05
CA VAL A 550 13.11 3.08 -20.48
C VAL A 550 12.06 3.91 -21.22
N LEU A 551 12.52 4.85 -22.04
CA LEU A 551 11.67 5.64 -22.91
C LEU A 551 11.58 4.93 -24.25
N LYS A 552 10.38 4.49 -24.63
CA LYS A 552 10.13 3.86 -25.93
C LYS A 552 9.77 4.90 -26.99
N ASP A 553 9.94 4.50 -28.25
CA ASP A 553 9.64 5.35 -29.40
C ASP A 553 8.13 5.59 -29.59
N ASP A 554 7.28 4.71 -29.04
CA ASP A 554 5.82 4.87 -28.99
C ASP A 554 5.36 5.93 -27.98
N GLY A 555 6.28 6.46 -27.16
CA GLY A 555 6.00 7.46 -26.13
C GLY A 555 5.51 6.90 -24.81
N GLU A 556 5.49 5.57 -24.64
CA GLU A 556 5.11 4.92 -23.39
C GLU A 556 6.35 4.64 -22.51
N PRO A 557 6.45 5.29 -21.33
CA PRO A 557 7.57 5.11 -20.43
C PRO A 557 7.43 3.81 -19.62
N GLU A 558 8.48 3.02 -19.58
CA GLU A 558 8.55 1.85 -18.71
C GLU A 558 9.48 2.08 -17.51
N LEU A 559 8.98 1.75 -16.33
CA LEU A 559 9.72 1.85 -15.08
C LEU A 559 9.98 0.45 -14.52
N TYR A 560 11.26 0.13 -14.35
CA TYR A 560 11.70 -1.15 -13.81
C TYR A 560 12.41 -0.94 -12.49
N SER A 561 12.13 -1.77 -11.49
CA SER A 561 12.94 -1.76 -10.27
C SER A 561 14.39 -2.13 -10.59
N VAL A 562 15.34 -1.37 -10.06
CA VAL A 562 16.78 -1.72 -10.10
C VAL A 562 17.26 -2.26 -8.75
N GLN A 563 16.32 -2.61 -7.87
CA GLN A 563 16.60 -3.09 -6.53
C GLN A 563 15.95 -4.45 -6.30
N SER A 564 16.64 -5.27 -5.51
CA SER A 564 16.15 -6.57 -5.08
C SER A 564 16.62 -6.85 -3.65
N LEU A 565 15.96 -7.76 -2.97
CA LEU A 565 16.44 -8.28 -1.70
C LEU A 565 17.69 -9.13 -1.95
N LYS A 566 18.84 -8.77 -1.37
CA LYS A 566 20.06 -9.58 -1.44
C LYS A 566 20.12 -10.55 -0.24
N SER A 567 19.96 -10.03 0.97
CA SER A 567 19.91 -10.83 2.18
C SER A 567 19.20 -10.08 3.30
N VAL A 568 18.65 -10.82 4.26
CA VAL A 568 18.11 -10.32 5.52
C VAL A 568 18.12 -11.45 6.54
N ASN A 569 18.51 -11.15 7.77
CA ASN A 569 18.53 -12.11 8.88
C ASN A 569 17.20 -12.03 9.64
N LEU A 570 16.23 -12.84 9.19
CA LEU A 570 14.92 -13.00 9.85
C LEU A 570 14.84 -14.35 10.56
N SER A 571 13.93 -14.47 11.53
CA SER A 571 13.68 -15.75 12.21
C SER A 571 13.21 -16.83 11.23
N PRO A 572 13.43 -18.13 11.49
CA PRO A 572 12.93 -19.22 10.65
C PRO A 572 11.41 -19.18 10.43
N LYS A 573 10.66 -18.65 11.41
CA LYS A 573 9.20 -18.46 11.32
C LYS A 573 8.78 -17.33 10.38
N ALA A 574 9.63 -16.32 10.21
CA ALA A 574 9.45 -15.26 9.21
C ALA A 574 9.94 -15.66 7.81
N GLN A 575 10.87 -16.63 7.74
CA GLN A 575 11.29 -17.27 6.50
C GLN A 575 10.32 -18.36 6.04
N SER A 576 9.45 -18.82 6.94
CA SER A 576 8.40 -19.81 6.67
C SER A 576 7.00 -19.17 6.75
N SER A 577 6.65 -18.36 5.74
CA SER A 577 5.40 -18.73 5.08
C SER A 577 5.64 -20.17 4.61
N LYS A 578 4.73 -21.08 4.96
CA LYS A 578 4.87 -22.46 4.53
C LYS A 578 4.84 -22.44 2.99
N THR A 579 6.01 -22.36 2.36
CA THR A 579 6.28 -23.22 1.22
C THR A 579 6.08 -24.61 1.80
N SER A 580 4.84 -25.11 1.71
CA SER A 580 4.64 -26.54 1.76
C SER A 580 5.67 -27.10 0.81
N GLU A 581 6.59 -27.92 1.31
CA GLU A 581 7.45 -28.70 0.44
C GLU A 581 6.58 -29.21 -0.71
N PRO A 582 6.95 -28.95 -1.98
CA PRO A 582 6.07 -29.20 -3.11
C PRO A 582 5.45 -30.60 -2.99
N VAL A 583 4.16 -30.65 -2.67
CA VAL A 583 3.45 -31.91 -2.46
C VAL A 583 2.78 -32.24 -3.77
N VAL A 584 3.14 -33.39 -4.33
CA VAL A 584 2.44 -33.94 -5.49
C VAL A 584 1.49 -35.02 -4.99
N TRP A 585 0.20 -34.86 -5.24
CA TRP A 585 -0.77 -35.92 -4.99
C TRP A 585 -0.74 -36.91 -6.14
N VAL A 586 -0.72 -38.20 -5.80
CA VAL A 586 -0.73 -39.28 -6.78
C VAL A 586 -1.77 -40.33 -6.44
N ARG A 587 -2.28 -41.01 -7.47
CA ARG A 587 -3.19 -42.14 -7.32
C ARG A 587 -2.70 -43.33 -8.14
N GLU A 588 -2.88 -44.54 -7.63
CA GLU A 588 -2.62 -45.75 -8.40
C GLU A 588 -3.71 -45.94 -9.46
N LEU A 589 -3.29 -46.27 -10.68
CA LEU A 589 -4.17 -46.55 -11.81
C LEU A 589 -4.18 -48.05 -12.13
N ALA A 590 -5.24 -48.50 -12.79
CA ALA A 590 -5.38 -49.85 -13.30
C ALA A 590 -5.88 -49.82 -14.75
N LEU A 591 -5.51 -50.83 -15.53
CA LEU A 591 -6.08 -51.08 -16.85
C LEU A 591 -7.39 -51.85 -16.69
N LYS A 592 -8.50 -51.25 -17.11
CA LYS A 592 -9.82 -51.88 -17.16
C LYS A 592 -10.35 -51.78 -18.59
N ASP A 593 -10.63 -52.92 -19.21
CA ASP A 593 -11.17 -53.01 -20.59
C ASP A 593 -10.35 -52.24 -21.64
N GLY A 594 -9.02 -52.24 -21.49
CA GLY A 594 -8.09 -51.53 -22.39
C GLY A 594 -8.00 -50.01 -22.15
N THR A 595 -8.71 -49.48 -21.13
CA THR A 595 -8.67 -48.08 -20.74
C THR A 595 -8.02 -47.90 -19.37
N VAL A 596 -7.33 -46.77 -19.19
CA VAL A 596 -6.67 -46.44 -17.92
C VAL A 596 -7.69 -45.77 -17.00
N ALA A 597 -7.94 -46.37 -15.84
CA ALA A 597 -8.86 -45.87 -14.82
C ALA A 597 -8.18 -45.85 -13.44
N ALA A 598 -8.74 -45.07 -12.51
CA ALA A 598 -8.26 -45.09 -11.12
C ALA A 598 -8.60 -46.42 -10.45
N LYS A 599 -7.67 -46.95 -9.65
CA LYS A 599 -7.86 -48.20 -8.90
C LYS A 599 -8.94 -48.02 -7.82
N SER A 600 -9.69 -49.08 -7.52
CA SER A 600 -10.86 -49.07 -6.65
C SER A 600 -10.79 -50.20 -5.60
N ARG A 601 -11.25 -49.95 -4.36
CA ARG A 601 -11.16 -50.87 -3.21
C ARG A 601 -12.37 -51.80 -3.05
N GLN A 602 -13.52 -51.38 -3.55
CA GLN A 602 -14.80 -52.09 -3.66
C GLN A 602 -15.45 -51.50 -4.91
N GLU A 603 -16.16 -52.25 -5.76
CA GLU A 603 -16.55 -51.91 -7.15
C GLU A 603 -17.07 -50.47 -7.45
N GLU A 604 -17.33 -49.64 -6.44
CA GLU A 604 -17.74 -48.24 -6.51
C GLU A 604 -16.83 -47.22 -5.77
N GLU A 605 -15.91 -47.63 -4.90
CA GLU A 605 -15.07 -46.72 -4.09
C GLU A 605 -13.63 -46.61 -4.63
N LEU A 606 -13.23 -45.39 -5.02
CA LEU A 606 -11.88 -45.09 -5.53
C LEU A 606 -10.82 -45.18 -4.43
N GLU A 607 -9.63 -45.69 -4.76
CA GLU A 607 -8.48 -45.57 -3.88
C GLU A 607 -8.12 -44.10 -3.69
N ARG A 608 -7.94 -43.71 -2.41
CA ARG A 608 -7.56 -42.34 -2.05
C ARG A 608 -6.19 -42.02 -2.64
N ALA A 609 -6.06 -40.81 -3.18
CA ALA A 609 -4.75 -40.31 -3.57
C ALA A 609 -3.90 -40.13 -2.31
N PHE A 610 -2.58 -40.26 -2.46
CA PHE A 610 -1.63 -40.04 -1.38
C PHE A 610 -0.59 -39.00 -1.78
N LYS A 611 0.02 -38.39 -0.78
CA LYS A 611 1.03 -37.35 -0.95
C LYS A 611 2.37 -37.98 -1.24
N VAL A 612 3.04 -37.52 -2.29
CA VAL A 612 4.44 -37.80 -2.58
C VAL A 612 5.25 -36.56 -2.21
N GLN A 613 6.25 -36.77 -1.36
CA GLN A 613 7.19 -35.75 -0.93
C GLN A 613 8.60 -36.16 -1.34
N SER A 614 9.43 -35.17 -1.64
CA SER A 614 10.85 -35.43 -1.84
C SER A 614 11.51 -35.80 -0.51
N ARG A 615 12.46 -36.74 -0.55
CA ARG A 615 13.33 -37.02 0.59
C ARG A 615 14.60 -36.17 0.51
N GLU A 616 15.10 -35.76 1.68
CA GLU A 616 16.46 -35.20 1.85
C GLU A 616 16.80 -33.98 0.97
N GLY A 617 15.85 -33.05 0.80
CA GLY A 617 16.12 -31.76 0.17
C GLY A 617 16.28 -31.77 -1.36
N ALA A 618 16.07 -32.90 -2.03
CA ALA A 618 15.90 -32.93 -3.48
C ALA A 618 14.57 -32.22 -3.86
N GLN A 619 14.46 -31.63 -5.04
CA GLN A 619 13.19 -31.06 -5.53
C GLN A 619 12.51 -32.05 -6.49
N LEU A 620 11.18 -32.16 -6.44
CA LEU A 620 10.40 -32.91 -7.44
C LEU A 620 10.19 -32.00 -8.65
N ASN A 621 11.11 -32.01 -9.60
CA ASN A 621 11.05 -31.07 -10.73
C ASN A 621 10.33 -31.64 -11.94
N ASP A 622 10.45 -32.95 -12.16
CA ASP A 622 9.95 -33.62 -13.36
C ASP A 622 9.34 -35.00 -13.08
N VAL A 623 8.90 -35.67 -14.15
CA VAL A 623 8.22 -36.96 -14.10
C VAL A 623 9.13 -38.08 -13.58
N ASP A 624 10.44 -38.02 -13.86
CA ASP A 624 11.41 -39.01 -13.37
C ASP A 624 11.62 -38.89 -11.86
N ASP A 625 11.71 -37.66 -11.36
CA ASP A 625 11.76 -37.38 -9.92
C ASP A 625 10.51 -37.94 -9.23
N LEU A 626 9.32 -37.71 -9.81
CA LEU A 626 8.05 -38.20 -9.28
C LEU A 626 7.97 -39.73 -9.28
N ALA A 627 8.32 -40.39 -10.39
CA ALA A 627 8.33 -41.85 -10.48
C ALA A 627 9.29 -42.49 -9.47
N THR A 628 10.45 -41.86 -9.26
CA THR A 628 11.43 -42.29 -8.26
C THR A 628 10.88 -42.15 -6.84
N ALA A 629 10.22 -41.04 -6.54
CA ALA A 629 9.63 -40.80 -5.23
C ALA A 629 8.43 -41.72 -4.94
N ILE A 630 7.55 -41.96 -5.93
CA ILE A 630 6.44 -42.94 -5.82
C ILE A 630 6.97 -44.32 -5.46
N LYS A 631 8.02 -44.79 -6.15
CA LYS A 631 8.66 -46.08 -5.87
C LYS A 631 9.16 -46.18 -4.43
N GLN A 632 9.79 -45.12 -3.93
CA GLN A 632 10.33 -45.12 -2.57
C GLN A 632 9.23 -45.16 -1.50
N MET A 633 8.06 -44.61 -1.80
CA MET A 633 6.93 -44.52 -0.87
C MET A 633 5.98 -45.71 -0.93
N ASN A 634 5.94 -46.45 -2.04
CA ASN A 634 5.09 -47.62 -2.21
C ASN A 634 5.91 -48.92 -2.15
N PRO A 635 5.83 -49.71 -1.05
CA PRO A 635 6.58 -50.96 -0.89
C PRO A 635 6.35 -51.97 -2.02
N ASP A 636 5.17 -51.96 -2.65
CA ASP A 636 4.80 -52.90 -3.72
C ASP A 636 5.54 -52.63 -5.03
N LEU A 637 6.20 -51.47 -5.16
CA LEU A 637 6.97 -51.07 -6.36
C LEU A 637 8.47 -51.31 -6.20
N ARG A 638 8.92 -51.95 -5.11
CA ARG A 638 10.35 -52.10 -4.78
C ARG A 638 11.17 -52.70 -5.93
N ASP A 639 10.60 -53.67 -6.63
CA ASP A 639 11.25 -54.43 -7.72
C ASP A 639 11.02 -53.83 -9.11
N ILE A 640 10.27 -52.73 -9.22
CA ILE A 640 9.98 -52.04 -10.49
C ILE A 640 10.96 -50.89 -10.68
N ALA A 641 11.60 -50.77 -11.85
CA ALA A 641 12.46 -49.62 -12.13
C ALA A 641 11.61 -48.33 -12.31
N PRO A 642 12.04 -47.14 -11.85
CA PRO A 642 11.26 -45.90 -12.01
C PRO A 642 10.79 -45.63 -13.45
N ARG A 643 11.65 -45.89 -14.44
CA ARG A 643 11.34 -45.82 -15.88
C ARG A 643 10.24 -46.79 -16.37
N HIS A 644 9.77 -47.70 -15.52
CA HIS A 644 8.67 -48.64 -15.79
C HIS A 644 7.37 -48.25 -15.07
N ILE A 645 7.32 -47.04 -14.49
CA ILE A 645 6.14 -46.44 -13.90
C ILE A 645 5.69 -45.34 -14.86
N ASP A 646 4.56 -45.56 -15.53
CA ASP A 646 3.97 -44.51 -16.36
C ASP A 646 3.24 -43.50 -15.49
N ILE A 647 3.45 -42.22 -15.76
CA ILE A 647 2.74 -41.12 -15.10
C ILE A 647 1.68 -40.54 -16.04
N TYR A 648 0.50 -40.29 -15.47
CA TYR A 648 -0.67 -39.73 -16.11
C TYR A 648 -1.12 -38.47 -15.38
N LEU A 649 -1.72 -37.53 -16.11
CA LEU A 649 -2.39 -36.37 -15.55
C LEU A 649 -3.90 -36.49 -15.83
N TYR A 650 -4.72 -36.24 -14.81
CA TYR A 650 -6.17 -36.23 -14.98
C TYR A 650 -6.61 -34.92 -15.65
N SER A 651 -7.27 -34.99 -16.80
CA SER A 651 -7.88 -33.83 -17.43
C SER A 651 -9.36 -33.77 -17.07
N LYS A 652 -9.75 -32.77 -16.26
CA LYS A 652 -11.16 -32.53 -15.94
C LYS A 652 -11.99 -32.19 -17.18
N GLU A 653 -11.39 -31.51 -18.16
CA GLU A 653 -12.06 -31.14 -19.42
C GLU A 653 -12.32 -32.37 -20.31
N ALA A 654 -11.40 -33.35 -20.30
CA ALA A 654 -11.55 -34.57 -21.09
C ALA A 654 -12.23 -35.72 -20.33
N GLY A 655 -12.40 -35.60 -19.00
CA GLY A 655 -12.89 -36.67 -18.13
C GLY A 655 -12.01 -37.93 -18.15
N ALA A 656 -10.72 -37.80 -18.49
CA ALA A 656 -9.84 -38.93 -18.79
C ALA A 656 -8.40 -38.70 -18.31
N TRP A 657 -7.69 -39.79 -18.08
CA TRP A 657 -6.25 -39.81 -17.77
C TRP A 657 -5.43 -39.72 -19.05
N GLN A 658 -4.52 -38.75 -19.12
CA GLN A 658 -3.61 -38.57 -20.24
C GLN A 658 -2.18 -38.89 -19.82
N ARG A 659 -1.50 -39.76 -20.56
CA ARG A 659 -0.10 -40.12 -20.28
C ARG A 659 0.79 -38.91 -20.50
N VAL A 660 1.71 -38.67 -19.57
CA VAL A 660 2.72 -37.61 -19.72
C VAL A 660 3.84 -38.14 -20.61
N ALA A 661 4.02 -37.50 -21.78
CA ALA A 661 4.80 -38.08 -22.88
C ALA A 661 6.33 -38.01 -22.71
N SER A 662 6.84 -37.16 -21.81
CA SER A 662 8.29 -37.01 -21.57
C SER A 662 8.62 -37.11 -20.09
N ALA A 663 9.66 -37.89 -19.79
CA ALA A 663 10.33 -38.01 -18.50
C ALA A 663 10.80 -36.65 -17.93
N SER A 664 11.18 -35.72 -18.79
CA SER A 664 11.65 -34.38 -18.41
C SER A 664 10.55 -33.32 -18.35
N THR A 665 9.27 -33.72 -18.40
CA THR A 665 8.15 -32.76 -18.34
C THR A 665 8.07 -32.18 -16.94
N SER A 666 8.09 -30.85 -16.82
CA SER A 666 7.94 -30.19 -15.53
C SER A 666 6.62 -30.54 -14.85
N LEU A 667 6.68 -30.85 -13.55
CA LEU A 667 5.49 -31.16 -12.77
C LEU A 667 4.66 -29.90 -12.48
N ARG A 668 3.35 -30.06 -12.42
CA ARG A 668 2.45 -29.11 -11.76
C ARG A 668 2.66 -29.25 -10.26
N GLN A 669 3.26 -28.22 -9.67
CA GLN A 669 3.36 -28.11 -8.22
C GLN A 669 1.96 -27.81 -7.64
N ASP A 670 1.72 -28.24 -6.40
CA ASP A 670 0.49 -27.95 -5.64
C ASP A 670 -0.81 -28.54 -6.22
N THR A 671 -0.70 -29.73 -6.82
CA THR A 671 -1.88 -30.58 -7.14
C THR A 671 -2.79 -30.79 -5.93
N SER A 672 -4.08 -31.05 -6.16
CA SER A 672 -5.04 -31.38 -5.09
C SER A 672 -5.38 -32.87 -5.11
N GLU A 673 -5.99 -33.40 -4.04
CA GLU A 673 -6.47 -34.80 -4.02
C GLU A 673 -7.46 -35.12 -5.18
N LEU A 674 -8.16 -34.08 -5.67
CA LEU A 674 -9.12 -34.15 -6.78
C LEU A 674 -8.50 -33.87 -8.16
N ASP A 675 -7.29 -33.30 -8.21
CA ASP A 675 -6.59 -32.90 -9.43
C ASP A 675 -5.13 -33.32 -9.26
N CYS A 676 -4.92 -34.64 -9.30
CA CYS A 676 -3.69 -35.33 -8.96
C CYS A 676 -3.08 -36.03 -10.18
N TYR A 677 -1.82 -36.45 -10.04
CA TYR A 677 -1.20 -37.37 -10.98
C TYR A 677 -1.69 -38.80 -10.73
N GLY A 678 -1.62 -39.64 -11.75
CA GLY A 678 -1.88 -41.06 -11.65
C GLY A 678 -0.63 -41.83 -12.06
N PHE A 679 -0.38 -42.98 -11.46
CA PHE A 679 0.72 -43.85 -11.87
C PHE A 679 0.24 -45.25 -12.20
N LEU A 680 0.82 -45.84 -13.25
CA LEU A 680 0.55 -47.20 -13.68
C LEU A 680 1.88 -47.97 -13.80
N PRO A 681 2.17 -48.93 -12.92
CA PRO A 681 3.33 -49.79 -13.08
C PRO A 681 3.07 -50.80 -14.22
N TRP A 682 4.00 -50.93 -15.17
CA TRP A 682 3.99 -52.10 -16.06
C TRP A 682 4.96 -53.16 -15.55
N GLN A 683 4.54 -54.42 -15.57
CA GLN A 683 5.46 -55.56 -15.53
C GLN A 683 5.69 -55.99 -16.98
N ARG A 684 6.95 -56.04 -17.42
CA ARG A 684 7.27 -56.83 -18.62
C ARG A 684 6.98 -58.28 -18.26
N THR A 685 5.93 -58.83 -18.86
CA THR A 685 5.75 -60.27 -18.95
C THR A 685 6.85 -60.87 -19.81
#